data_AF-A0A9Q9X229-F1
#
_entry.id   AF-A0A9Q9X229-F1
#
_cell.length_a   1.000
_cell.length_b   1.000
_cell.length_c   1.000
_cell.angle_alpha   90.00
_cell.angle_beta   90.00
_cell.angle_gamma   90.00
#
_symmetry.space_group_name_H-M   'P 1'
#
loop_
_entity.id
_entity.type
_entity.pdbx_description
1 polymer ?
#
loop_
_entity_poly.entity_id
_entity_poly.type
_entity_poly.pdbx_seq_one_letter_code
_entity_poly.pdbx_strand_id
1 'polypeptide(L)'
;MTAFCLDYYICRMQDNKGLQLRRCVKWQAGYSIFLLFVLSAVTGQIRYSIPEEMRPGLFVGDVAKDLGLDVKRLVSGRARLVIDDSRQYVELNRNKGHLVVKERIDREQLCGQKSPCSFGLEILLENPLEFFSITIEIQDINDHAPVFSKKEIILEIGESTPVGTIFLLDTATDPDVGLNSLQSYSLKPTDNFALKQHSRSDGSKYAEIVLQSVLDREKQSAHSLILTAIDGGDPPRSGTVKIVITVLDANDNAPIFTETMYKASVSENAVKGTLITKVSASDADEGYNGNVTYSFTHMGEDAAHLFQISAATGEVTLTGNLDYETVQQYELNLQAKDPWGLTGASKLVVDVVDVNDNSPFITMTSFSGKIQEDSPPGTVVALISVQDLDSGKNGQVRLSLEQMSPFAIKPSPRKYYTLVTDAPLDREKVSSSNLTLIASDEGSPSLFSKITISLDITDINDNAPAFSQHAYKTYIFENNSPGVSLLSLQATDPDAGQNARIGYYLVDTDVNGSPVSSYFSVNAESGIIHVVRSFDYEQMKDFKIHVRAQDGGSPPLGSNATVLINVQDQNDNAPQVLYPVQSGASVVAEIVPRSADVGYLVTKVVAVDVDSGQNAWLSYKLQKATDRALFEVGLQNGEIRTVRQVTDKDAVKQRLTVVVEDNGQPSRSATVNVNVAVADSFPEVLSEFTDFTHDKEYNNNLTFYLVLALAAVSFLFITCLVVIISVKIYRWRQSRLYYKSTLPVIPYYPPRYTDTIGTGTLQHAYNYEVYRTTDSRRSDCKFVRPASQNVLMVDPNSTLTVQRAPSEKNMLDELDSPVEQKPPSADWRFTQNQRPGPSGAAATPEVAMGTGPWPNPPTEAEQLQALMAAANEVSEATNTLGPGTMGLSTRYSPQFTLQHVPDYRQNVYIPGSTATLTSNQQQPQQALPPPQAAIAAAAAQPEPPKAAQTPASKKKSTKKDKK
;
A
#
# COMPACT_ATOMS: atom_id res chain seq x y z
N MET A 1 -21.48 44.80 -108.84
CA MET A 1 -22.95 44.67 -108.82
C MET A 1 -23.26 43.30 -108.24
N THR A 2 -24.20 43.12 -107.30
CA THR A 2 -25.17 44.09 -106.72
C THR A 2 -25.34 43.81 -105.22
N ALA A 3 -25.87 44.78 -104.48
CA ALA A 3 -26.01 44.70 -103.01
C ALA A 3 -27.38 44.15 -102.58
N PHE A 4 -27.44 43.61 -101.35
CA PHE A 4 -28.55 43.62 -100.37
C PHE A 4 -30.00 43.43 -100.85
N CYS A 5 -30.73 42.49 -100.21
CA CYS A 5 -31.83 42.84 -99.27
C CYS A 5 -32.50 41.60 -98.62
N LEU A 6 -33.20 41.86 -97.49
CA LEU A 6 -34.31 41.10 -96.84
C LEU A 6 -34.08 40.32 -95.52
N ASP A 7 -33.73 41.06 -94.46
CA ASP A 7 -34.64 41.44 -93.36
C ASP A 7 -35.78 40.50 -92.86
N TYR A 8 -35.78 40.26 -91.53
CA TYR A 8 -36.76 40.77 -90.51
C TYR A 8 -37.48 39.80 -89.54
N TYR A 9 -38.10 40.41 -88.50
CA TYR A 9 -38.91 39.87 -87.37
C TYR A 9 -38.12 39.24 -86.19
N ILE A 10 -38.37 39.52 -84.89
CA ILE A 10 -39.19 40.53 -84.16
C ILE A 10 -38.72 40.54 -82.67
N CYS A 11 -38.95 41.48 -81.73
CA CYS A 11 -39.53 42.85 -81.71
C CYS A 11 -38.61 43.79 -80.86
N ARG A 12 -38.87 44.43 -79.69
CA ARG A 12 -40.05 44.66 -78.82
C ARG A 12 -39.88 45.94 -77.94
N MET A 13 -40.63 47.02 -78.20
CA MET A 13 -40.82 48.24 -77.34
C MET A 13 -39.55 49.13 -77.14
N GLN A 14 -39.62 50.47 -77.00
CA GLN A 14 -40.74 51.41 -76.89
C GLN A 14 -40.41 52.81 -77.50
N ASP A 15 -41.43 53.52 -78.02
CA ASP A 15 -41.58 54.98 -78.37
C ASP A 15 -40.33 55.90 -78.50
N ASN A 16 -40.19 56.80 -79.51
CA ASN A 16 -41.22 57.71 -80.05
C ASN A 16 -40.85 58.32 -81.45
N LYS A 17 -41.74 59.17 -82.02
CA LYS A 17 -41.89 59.47 -83.48
C LYS A 17 -41.08 60.65 -84.07
N GLY A 18 -40.75 60.55 -85.38
CA GLY A 18 -40.46 61.68 -86.32
C GLY A 18 -39.16 61.51 -87.14
N LEU A 19 -39.00 62.04 -88.37
CA LEU A 19 -39.90 62.82 -89.25
C LEU A 19 -39.40 62.87 -90.73
N GLN A 20 -40.33 62.95 -91.71
CA GLN A 20 -40.17 63.39 -93.12
C GLN A 20 -39.39 62.54 -94.17
N LEU A 21 -39.74 62.79 -95.46
CA LEU A 21 -39.28 62.10 -96.67
C LEU A 21 -39.45 63.01 -97.92
N ARG A 22 -38.46 63.07 -98.86
CA ARG A 22 -38.43 63.71 -100.23
C ARG A 22 -36.94 63.83 -100.70
N ARG A 23 -36.50 64.00 -101.98
CA ARG A 23 -37.14 64.21 -103.31
C ARG A 23 -36.12 64.01 -104.48
N CYS A 24 -36.59 63.66 -105.69
CA CYS A 24 -36.19 64.13 -107.07
C CYS A 24 -34.71 64.23 -107.56
N VAL A 25 -34.36 64.32 -108.87
CA VAL A 25 -34.86 63.82 -110.21
C VAL A 25 -34.03 64.46 -111.37
N LYS A 26 -33.92 63.81 -112.57
CA LYS A 26 -33.19 64.26 -113.81
C LYS A 26 -31.65 64.30 -113.65
N TRP A 27 -30.79 64.42 -114.67
CA TRP A 27 -30.84 64.78 -116.12
C TRP A 27 -30.06 63.72 -116.96
N GLN A 28 -30.02 63.63 -118.30
CA GLN A 28 -30.65 64.33 -119.45
C GLN A 28 -30.91 63.30 -120.60
N ALA A 29 -30.99 63.74 -121.87
CA ALA A 29 -30.94 62.93 -123.09
C ALA A 29 -30.27 63.74 -124.25
N GLY A 30 -29.75 63.05 -125.28
CA GLY A 30 -29.41 63.67 -126.58
C GLY A 30 -28.13 63.18 -127.26
N TYR A 31 -28.26 62.27 -128.23
CA TYR A 31 -27.57 62.33 -129.53
C TYR A 31 -28.34 61.46 -130.53
N SER A 32 -28.32 61.80 -131.82
CA SER A 32 -29.15 61.13 -132.84
C SER A 32 -28.41 60.96 -134.16
N ILE A 33 -28.64 59.81 -134.81
CA ILE A 33 -28.48 59.55 -136.25
C ILE A 33 -27.08 59.87 -136.82
N PHE A 34 -26.14 58.91 -136.67
CA PHE A 34 -25.08 58.68 -137.67
C PHE A 34 -24.52 57.25 -137.61
N LEU A 35 -25.28 56.25 -138.09
CA LEU A 35 -24.77 54.92 -138.51
C LEU A 35 -25.90 54.06 -139.11
N LEU A 36 -26.24 54.34 -140.38
CA LEU A 36 -26.66 53.28 -141.30
C LEU A 36 -25.39 52.69 -141.92
N PHE A 37 -25.39 51.37 -142.17
CA PHE A 37 -24.21 50.55 -142.51
C PHE A 37 -23.14 50.43 -141.41
N VAL A 38 -23.29 49.41 -140.56
CA VAL A 38 -22.33 48.30 -140.30
C VAL A 38 -22.91 47.47 -139.15
N LEU A 39 -23.59 46.34 -139.46
CA LEU A 39 -24.17 45.42 -138.46
C LEU A 39 -24.32 43.99 -139.01
N SER A 40 -23.20 43.28 -139.21
CA SER A 40 -23.16 41.80 -139.24
C SER A 40 -21.71 41.27 -139.23
N ALA A 41 -20.94 41.62 -138.20
CA ALA A 41 -19.62 41.02 -137.93
C ALA A 41 -19.63 40.38 -136.54
N VAL A 42 -20.20 39.17 -136.44
CA VAL A 42 -20.20 38.39 -135.20
C VAL A 42 -18.86 37.67 -135.10
N THR A 43 -17.97 38.17 -134.24
CA THR A 43 -16.76 37.45 -133.84
C THR A 43 -17.16 36.32 -132.89
N GLY A 44 -17.42 35.14 -133.44
CA GLY A 44 -17.89 33.97 -132.69
C GLY A 44 -16.79 33.37 -131.80
N GLN A 45 -16.69 33.82 -130.56
CA GLN A 45 -15.98 33.08 -129.51
C GLN A 45 -16.89 31.95 -129.01
N ILE A 46 -16.43 30.70 -129.13
CA ILE A 46 -17.13 29.55 -128.56
C ILE A 46 -16.61 29.25 -127.16
N ARG A 47 -17.51 28.78 -126.28
CA ARG A 47 -17.13 28.14 -125.02
C ARG A 47 -17.73 26.74 -124.96
N TYR A 48 -16.89 25.75 -124.71
CA TYR A 48 -17.33 24.42 -124.31
C TYR A 48 -17.01 24.23 -122.83
N SER A 49 -17.90 23.53 -122.13
CA SER A 49 -17.68 23.13 -120.74
C SER A 49 -17.73 21.62 -120.70
N ILE A 50 -16.68 20.98 -120.19
CA ILE A 50 -16.54 19.53 -120.12
C ILE A 50 -16.11 19.11 -118.71
N PRO A 51 -16.57 17.96 -118.21
CA PRO A 51 -15.97 17.33 -117.05
C PRO A 51 -14.50 16.99 -117.32
N GLU A 52 -13.70 17.00 -116.26
CA GLU A 52 -12.35 16.43 -116.30
C GLU A 52 -12.34 14.90 -116.37
N GLU A 53 -11.15 14.31 -116.39
CA GLU A 53 -10.87 12.87 -116.38
C GLU A 53 -11.55 12.06 -117.51
N MET A 54 -12.04 12.78 -118.52
CA MET A 54 -12.61 12.24 -119.75
C MET A 54 -11.60 11.37 -120.49
N ARG A 55 -12.08 10.20 -120.93
CA ARG A 55 -11.30 9.24 -121.72
C ARG A 55 -10.95 9.84 -123.08
N PRO A 56 -9.71 9.64 -123.59
CA PRO A 56 -9.35 9.99 -124.96
C PRO A 56 -10.32 9.44 -126.01
N GLY A 57 -10.58 10.23 -127.04
CA GLY A 57 -11.56 9.96 -128.10
C GLY A 57 -13.00 10.38 -127.80
N LEU A 58 -13.32 10.82 -126.57
CA LEU A 58 -14.65 11.38 -126.26
C LEU A 58 -14.88 12.73 -126.93
N PHE A 59 -16.16 13.03 -127.21
CA PHE A 59 -16.62 14.25 -127.87
C PHE A 59 -16.66 15.45 -126.91
N VAL A 60 -16.16 16.59 -127.37
CA VAL A 60 -16.14 17.88 -126.63
C VAL A 60 -17.18 18.87 -127.19
N GLY A 61 -17.33 18.95 -128.51
CA GLY A 61 -18.22 19.91 -129.16
C GLY A 61 -18.17 19.85 -130.70
N ASP A 62 -19.21 20.36 -131.37
CA ASP A 62 -19.32 20.38 -132.84
C ASP A 62 -19.01 21.78 -133.39
N VAL A 63 -17.72 22.01 -133.66
CA VAL A 63 -17.20 23.32 -134.04
C VAL A 63 -17.56 23.71 -135.47
N ALA A 64 -17.86 22.75 -136.35
CA ALA A 64 -18.40 23.07 -137.67
C ALA A 64 -19.77 23.74 -137.53
N LYS A 65 -20.68 23.06 -136.83
CA LYS A 65 -22.06 23.53 -136.62
C LYS A 65 -22.11 24.83 -135.82
N ASP A 66 -21.38 24.91 -134.71
CA ASP A 66 -21.53 26.02 -133.76
C ASP A 66 -20.79 27.30 -134.21
N LEU A 67 -19.84 27.22 -135.16
CA LEU A 67 -19.31 28.37 -135.92
C LEU A 67 -20.07 28.66 -137.23
N GLY A 68 -21.02 27.82 -137.64
CA GLY A 68 -21.69 27.92 -138.94
C GLY A 68 -20.82 27.58 -140.16
N LEU A 69 -19.74 26.82 -139.97
CA LEU A 69 -18.81 26.40 -141.02
C LEU A 69 -19.24 25.06 -141.63
N ASP A 70 -19.34 24.97 -142.98
CA ASP A 70 -19.46 23.68 -143.67
C ASP A 70 -18.21 22.81 -143.37
N VAL A 71 -18.39 21.53 -143.07
CA VAL A 71 -17.28 20.57 -142.88
C VAL A 71 -16.35 20.56 -144.10
N LYS A 72 -16.86 20.82 -145.31
CA LYS A 72 -16.03 21.00 -146.51
C LYS A 72 -15.07 22.19 -146.41
N ARG A 73 -15.46 23.29 -145.74
CA ARG A 73 -14.61 24.47 -145.48
C ARG A 73 -13.48 24.14 -144.49
N LEU A 74 -13.74 23.31 -143.46
CA LEU A 74 -12.68 22.84 -142.54
C LEU A 74 -11.63 21.96 -143.24
N VAL A 75 -12.05 21.09 -144.16
CA VAL A 75 -11.13 20.25 -144.95
C VAL A 75 -10.32 21.11 -145.92
N SER A 76 -10.99 21.90 -146.76
CA SER A 76 -10.36 22.72 -147.82
C SER A 76 -9.51 23.88 -147.28
N GLY A 77 -9.98 24.56 -146.23
CA GLY A 77 -9.25 25.62 -145.52
C GLY A 77 -8.17 25.11 -144.57
N ARG A 78 -7.76 23.84 -144.66
CA ARG A 78 -6.70 23.22 -143.84
C ARG A 78 -6.80 23.50 -142.33
N ALA A 79 -8.03 23.48 -141.79
CA ALA A 79 -8.30 23.86 -140.41
C ALA A 79 -7.38 23.14 -139.41
N ARG A 80 -6.64 23.90 -138.59
CA ARG A 80 -5.73 23.38 -137.57
C ARG A 80 -5.92 24.09 -136.24
N LEU A 81 -5.65 23.37 -135.15
CA LEU A 81 -5.56 23.94 -133.82
C LEU A 81 -4.22 24.67 -133.65
N VAL A 82 -4.29 25.85 -133.03
CA VAL A 82 -3.18 26.62 -132.49
C VAL A 82 -3.45 26.72 -130.98
N ILE A 83 -2.45 26.42 -130.16
CA ILE A 83 -2.56 26.40 -128.70
C ILE A 83 -1.28 27.06 -128.17
N ASP A 84 -1.41 27.94 -127.18
CA ASP A 84 -0.26 28.67 -126.60
C ASP A 84 0.64 27.77 -125.73
N ASP A 85 0.10 26.65 -125.23
CA ASP A 85 0.80 25.67 -124.40
C ASP A 85 1.26 24.43 -125.21
N SER A 86 2.35 23.85 -124.72
CA SER A 86 3.07 22.69 -125.25
C SER A 86 2.32 21.37 -125.23
N ARG A 87 1.27 21.22 -124.40
CA ARG A 87 0.45 20.00 -124.31
C ARG A 87 -0.88 20.16 -125.05
N GLN A 88 -1.21 19.16 -125.87
CA GLN A 88 -2.41 19.18 -126.70
C GLN A 88 -3.50 18.26 -126.11
N TYR A 89 -4.27 18.80 -125.16
CA TYR A 89 -5.37 18.07 -124.51
C TYR A 89 -6.52 17.68 -125.46
N VAL A 90 -6.73 18.41 -126.56
CA VAL A 90 -7.83 18.19 -127.52
C VAL A 90 -7.38 18.22 -128.98
N GLU A 91 -8.11 17.47 -129.83
CA GLU A 91 -7.86 17.33 -131.26
C GLU A 91 -9.12 17.67 -132.09
N LEU A 92 -8.92 18.30 -133.26
CA LEU A 92 -10.00 18.67 -134.18
C LEU A 92 -10.17 17.60 -135.27
N ASN A 93 -11.28 16.85 -135.22
CA ASN A 93 -11.65 15.90 -136.26
C ASN A 93 -12.18 16.63 -137.49
N ARG A 94 -11.26 17.08 -138.36
CA ARG A 94 -11.53 17.86 -139.58
C ARG A 94 -12.56 17.24 -140.53
N ASN A 95 -12.75 15.91 -140.49
CA ASN A 95 -13.70 15.19 -141.34
C ASN A 95 -15.15 15.21 -140.80
N LYS A 96 -15.35 15.66 -139.55
CA LYS A 96 -16.67 15.77 -138.90
C LYS A 96 -16.97 17.16 -138.35
N GLY A 97 -15.95 17.97 -138.07
CA GLY A 97 -16.09 19.27 -137.40
C GLY A 97 -15.99 19.21 -135.88
N HIS A 98 -15.86 18.02 -135.30
CA HIS A 98 -15.91 17.80 -133.86
C HIS A 98 -14.55 18.05 -133.19
N LEU A 99 -14.53 18.69 -132.03
CA LEU A 99 -13.44 18.56 -131.06
C LEU A 99 -13.60 17.23 -130.29
N VAL A 100 -12.47 16.56 -130.05
CA VAL A 100 -12.39 15.35 -129.22
C VAL A 100 -11.23 15.46 -128.22
N VAL A 101 -11.36 14.79 -127.07
CA VAL A 101 -10.30 14.66 -126.07
C VAL A 101 -9.16 13.82 -126.65
N LYS A 102 -7.91 14.28 -126.52
CA LYS A 102 -6.71 13.59 -127.03
C LYS A 102 -5.90 12.97 -125.89
N GLU A 103 -5.72 13.70 -124.79
CA GLU A 103 -5.05 13.24 -123.57
C GLU A 103 -6.00 13.43 -122.38
N ARG A 104 -5.84 12.62 -121.33
CA ARG A 104 -6.65 12.71 -120.10
C ARG A 104 -6.41 14.08 -119.47
N ILE A 105 -7.48 14.80 -119.16
CA ILE A 105 -7.43 16.15 -118.59
C ILE A 105 -7.60 16.02 -117.08
N ASP A 106 -6.52 16.32 -116.36
CA ASP A 106 -6.37 16.36 -114.90
C ASP A 106 -6.35 17.84 -114.51
N ARG A 107 -7.36 18.31 -113.77
CA ARG A 107 -7.59 19.73 -113.49
C ARG A 107 -6.70 20.22 -112.34
N GLU A 108 -6.31 19.36 -111.41
CA GLU A 108 -5.43 19.64 -110.29
C GLU A 108 -4.01 19.94 -110.80
N GLN A 109 -3.56 19.22 -111.82
CA GLN A 109 -2.29 19.46 -112.51
C GLN A 109 -2.31 20.68 -113.43
N LEU A 110 -3.45 20.98 -114.06
CA LEU A 110 -3.58 22.09 -115.03
C LEU A 110 -3.82 23.44 -114.35
N CYS A 111 -4.65 23.46 -113.30
CA CYS A 111 -5.10 24.67 -112.59
C CYS A 111 -4.84 24.66 -111.08
N GLY A 112 -4.67 23.48 -110.47
CA GLY A 112 -4.69 23.35 -109.00
C GLY A 112 -5.98 23.93 -108.42
N GLN A 113 -5.85 24.68 -107.33
CA GLN A 113 -6.99 25.35 -106.66
C GLN A 113 -7.56 26.57 -107.43
N LYS A 114 -7.15 26.83 -108.68
CA LYS A 114 -7.63 27.97 -109.47
C LYS A 114 -8.96 27.67 -110.16
N SER A 115 -10.03 28.33 -109.73
CA SER A 115 -11.37 28.27 -110.35
C SER A 115 -11.84 29.67 -110.83
N PRO A 116 -12.52 29.79 -111.98
CA PRO A 116 -12.79 28.75 -112.97
C PRO A 116 -11.52 28.27 -113.67
N CYS A 117 -11.44 26.96 -113.96
CA CYS A 117 -10.36 26.38 -114.72
C CYS A 117 -10.71 26.37 -116.20
N SER A 118 -9.89 27.01 -117.04
CA SER A 118 -10.11 27.02 -118.48
C SER A 118 -8.83 27.25 -119.26
N PHE A 119 -8.67 26.55 -120.40
CA PHE A 119 -7.62 26.85 -121.36
C PHE A 119 -8.21 27.39 -122.67
N GLY A 120 -7.45 28.31 -123.29
CA GLY A 120 -7.76 28.86 -124.61
C GLY A 120 -7.08 28.07 -125.72
N LEU A 121 -7.73 28.02 -126.87
CA LEU A 121 -7.16 27.54 -128.12
C LEU A 121 -7.76 28.31 -129.29
N GLU A 122 -7.12 28.31 -130.45
CA GLU A 122 -7.65 28.91 -131.66
C GLU A 122 -7.70 27.89 -132.80
N ILE A 123 -8.75 27.94 -133.62
CA ILE A 123 -8.76 27.23 -134.90
C ILE A 123 -8.38 28.23 -135.98
N LEU A 124 -7.27 27.98 -136.66
CA LEU A 124 -6.87 28.67 -137.89
C LEU A 124 -7.47 27.94 -139.10
N LEU A 125 -8.23 28.67 -139.92
CA LEU A 125 -8.51 28.33 -141.31
C LEU A 125 -7.62 29.17 -142.25
N GLU A 126 -7.27 28.61 -143.39
CA GLU A 126 -6.47 29.23 -144.44
C GLU A 126 -7.31 29.50 -145.70
N ASN A 127 -6.92 30.52 -146.47
CA ASN A 127 -7.53 30.93 -147.76
C ASN A 127 -9.08 31.09 -147.75
N PRO A 128 -9.65 32.20 -147.23
CA PRO A 128 -8.99 33.28 -146.50
C PRO A 128 -8.50 32.83 -145.11
N LEU A 129 -7.59 33.61 -144.53
CA LEU A 129 -7.10 33.41 -143.17
C LEU A 129 -8.15 33.87 -142.16
N GLU A 130 -8.67 32.94 -141.36
CA GLU A 130 -9.72 33.15 -140.36
C GLU A 130 -9.30 32.47 -139.04
N PHE A 131 -9.48 33.17 -137.92
CA PHE A 131 -9.15 32.68 -136.59
C PHE A 131 -10.43 32.59 -135.76
N PHE A 132 -10.64 31.47 -135.08
CA PHE A 132 -11.77 31.25 -134.18
C PHE A 132 -11.27 30.83 -132.81
N SER A 133 -11.27 31.76 -131.85
CA SER A 133 -10.86 31.51 -130.48
C SER A 133 -11.94 30.73 -129.72
N ILE A 134 -11.55 29.62 -129.10
CA ILE A 134 -12.41 28.73 -128.33
C ILE A 134 -11.83 28.64 -126.92
N THR A 135 -12.69 28.74 -125.91
CA THR A 135 -12.32 28.51 -124.52
C THR A 135 -12.94 27.20 -124.05
N ILE A 136 -12.13 26.29 -123.53
CA ILE A 136 -12.61 25.05 -122.91
C ILE A 136 -12.52 25.25 -121.40
N GLU A 137 -13.67 25.23 -120.75
CA GLU A 137 -13.84 25.29 -119.29
C GLU A 137 -13.94 23.87 -118.74
N ILE A 138 -13.11 23.57 -117.75
CA ILE A 138 -13.00 22.24 -117.14
C ILE A 138 -13.81 22.23 -115.84
N GLN A 139 -14.84 21.39 -115.81
CA GLN A 139 -15.66 21.15 -114.62
C GLN A 139 -14.97 20.13 -113.72
N ASP A 140 -14.87 20.51 -112.45
CA ASP A 140 -14.30 19.75 -111.34
C ASP A 140 -15.15 18.51 -111.00
N ILE A 141 -14.49 17.39 -110.69
CA ILE A 141 -15.11 16.13 -110.23
C ILE A 141 -14.58 15.79 -108.83
N ASN A 142 -15.42 15.20 -107.96
CA ASN A 142 -15.00 14.65 -106.66
C ASN A 142 -14.16 13.36 -106.84
N ASP A 143 -12.95 13.53 -107.35
CA ASP A 143 -11.99 12.51 -107.76
C ASP A 143 -10.92 12.29 -106.67
N HIS A 144 -10.59 13.32 -105.89
CA HIS A 144 -9.82 13.22 -104.65
C HIS A 144 -10.73 13.05 -103.41
N ALA A 145 -10.22 13.36 -102.23
CA ALA A 145 -10.94 13.32 -100.96
C ALA A 145 -10.11 14.07 -99.90
N PRO A 146 -10.73 14.56 -98.81
CA PRO A 146 -9.99 15.22 -97.74
C PRO A 146 -8.89 14.34 -97.12
N VAL A 147 -7.64 14.78 -97.10
CA VAL A 147 -6.50 14.06 -96.48
C VAL A 147 -5.86 14.89 -95.38
N PHE A 148 -5.61 14.27 -94.22
CA PHE A 148 -4.81 14.86 -93.14
C PHE A 148 -3.32 14.59 -93.35
N SER A 149 -2.47 15.58 -93.04
CA SER A 149 -1.00 15.49 -93.17
C SER A 149 -0.34 14.54 -92.17
N LYS A 150 -1.00 14.27 -91.03
CA LYS A 150 -0.55 13.34 -89.98
C LYS A 150 -1.56 12.19 -89.86
N LYS A 151 -1.08 11.00 -89.48
CA LYS A 151 -1.91 9.80 -89.24
C LYS A 151 -2.62 9.84 -87.88
N GLU A 152 -1.96 10.44 -86.90
CA GLU A 152 -2.50 10.72 -85.57
C GLU A 152 -2.09 12.13 -85.15
N ILE A 153 -2.93 12.80 -84.36
CA ILE A 153 -2.62 14.07 -83.69
C ILE A 153 -2.50 13.75 -82.20
N ILE A 154 -1.36 14.06 -81.58
CA ILE A 154 -1.16 13.89 -80.14
C ILE A 154 -1.30 15.26 -79.48
N LEU A 155 -2.09 15.33 -78.41
CA LEU A 155 -2.27 16.50 -77.56
C LEU A 155 -2.00 16.11 -76.11
N GLU A 156 -1.37 17.02 -75.37
CA GLU A 156 -1.13 16.90 -73.93
C GLU A 156 -1.87 18.05 -73.25
N ILE A 157 -2.79 17.73 -72.33
CA ILE A 157 -3.71 18.70 -71.72
C ILE A 157 -3.74 18.46 -70.22
N GLY A 158 -3.30 19.44 -69.42
CA GLY A 158 -3.41 19.37 -67.96
C GLY A 158 -4.86 19.37 -67.50
N GLU A 159 -5.22 18.58 -66.51
CA GLU A 159 -6.65 18.44 -66.14
C GLU A 159 -7.26 19.70 -65.54
N SER A 160 -6.44 20.48 -64.83
CA SER A 160 -6.74 21.83 -64.35
C SER A 160 -6.95 22.88 -65.46
N THR A 161 -6.94 22.48 -66.74
CA THR A 161 -7.28 23.35 -67.87
C THR A 161 -8.74 23.82 -67.77
N PRO A 162 -9.02 25.14 -67.79
CA PRO A 162 -10.39 25.64 -67.66
C PRO A 162 -11.26 25.29 -68.88
N VAL A 163 -12.53 24.95 -68.60
CA VAL A 163 -13.58 24.74 -69.59
C VAL A 163 -13.69 25.96 -70.51
N GLY A 164 -13.83 25.70 -71.81
CA GLY A 164 -13.82 26.73 -72.87
C GLY A 164 -12.45 26.96 -73.52
N THR A 165 -11.37 26.37 -73.00
CA THR A 165 -10.04 26.38 -73.64
C THR A 165 -10.09 25.75 -75.04
N ILE A 166 -9.37 26.36 -75.97
CA ILE A 166 -9.42 26.07 -77.41
C ILE A 166 -8.08 25.48 -77.87
N PHE A 167 -8.12 24.37 -78.59
CA PHE A 167 -6.96 23.71 -79.19
C PHE A 167 -7.09 23.69 -80.71
N LEU A 168 -6.07 24.24 -81.38
CA LEU A 168 -5.95 24.27 -82.84
C LEU A 168 -5.58 22.87 -83.36
N LEU A 169 -6.25 22.41 -84.43
CA LEU A 169 -5.94 21.15 -85.09
C LEU A 169 -5.36 21.35 -86.49
N ASP A 170 -4.57 20.38 -86.96
CA ASP A 170 -4.11 20.34 -88.35
C ASP A 170 -5.31 20.18 -89.30
N THR A 171 -5.38 21.03 -90.32
CA THR A 171 -6.42 20.98 -91.33
C THR A 171 -6.22 19.82 -92.30
N ALA A 172 -7.30 19.11 -92.64
CA ALA A 172 -7.31 18.30 -93.85
C ALA A 172 -7.18 19.20 -95.09
N THR A 173 -6.51 18.70 -96.12
CA THR A 173 -6.38 19.34 -97.43
C THR A 173 -7.11 18.53 -98.48
N ASP A 174 -7.75 19.22 -99.40
CA ASP A 174 -8.48 18.61 -100.53
C ASP A 174 -8.01 19.26 -101.84
N PRO A 175 -7.58 18.49 -102.86
CA PRO A 175 -7.18 19.03 -104.17
C PRO A 175 -8.31 19.64 -104.98
N ASP A 176 -9.54 19.15 -104.79
CA ASP A 176 -10.73 19.51 -105.57
C ASP A 176 -11.27 20.91 -105.19
N VAL A 177 -12.19 21.51 -105.95
CA VAL A 177 -12.67 22.90 -105.75
C VAL A 177 -14.19 23.06 -105.64
N GLY A 178 -14.62 24.19 -105.07
CA GLY A 178 -16.03 24.60 -105.05
C GLY A 178 -16.88 23.83 -104.02
N LEU A 179 -17.61 22.82 -104.49
CA LEU A 179 -18.44 21.93 -103.63
C LEU A 179 -17.72 20.62 -103.31
N ASN A 180 -16.89 20.11 -104.22
CA ASN A 180 -16.16 18.86 -104.04
C ASN A 180 -14.94 19.03 -103.12
N SER A 181 -14.51 20.26 -102.83
CA SER A 181 -13.56 20.52 -101.75
C SER A 181 -14.18 20.29 -100.38
N LEU A 182 -13.35 19.98 -99.38
CA LEU A 182 -13.64 19.99 -97.94
C LEU A 182 -14.76 20.96 -97.51
N GLN A 183 -15.93 20.44 -97.13
CA GLN A 183 -17.06 21.25 -96.67
C GLN A 183 -17.29 21.22 -95.16
N SER A 184 -16.98 20.12 -94.47
CA SER A 184 -17.27 19.99 -93.04
C SER A 184 -16.26 19.13 -92.28
N TYR A 185 -16.24 19.33 -90.96
CA TYR A 185 -15.55 18.45 -90.02
C TYR A 185 -16.54 17.87 -89.01
N SER A 186 -16.30 16.64 -88.54
CA SER A 186 -17.08 15.94 -87.51
C SER A 186 -16.15 15.27 -86.52
N LEU A 187 -16.38 15.46 -85.22
CA LEU A 187 -15.62 14.86 -84.11
C LEU A 187 -16.46 13.77 -83.42
N LYS A 188 -15.85 12.64 -83.04
CA LYS A 188 -16.47 11.60 -82.21
C LYS A 188 -15.45 10.94 -81.26
N PRO A 189 -15.80 10.60 -80.01
CA PRO A 189 -16.97 11.08 -79.27
C PRO A 189 -16.90 12.59 -78.99
N THR A 190 -17.93 13.14 -78.34
CA THR A 190 -18.03 14.58 -78.02
C THR A 190 -18.36 14.83 -76.54
N ASP A 191 -17.91 13.94 -75.65
CA ASP A 191 -18.32 13.96 -74.24
C ASP A 191 -17.57 15.05 -73.44
N ASN A 192 -16.25 15.09 -73.58
CA ASN A 192 -15.38 16.10 -72.94
C ASN A 192 -15.03 17.25 -73.89
N PHE A 193 -15.08 17.03 -75.21
CA PHE A 193 -14.60 17.94 -76.25
C PHE A 193 -15.65 18.18 -77.33
N ALA A 194 -15.85 19.44 -77.72
CA ALA A 194 -16.70 19.79 -78.87
C ALA A 194 -15.90 20.47 -79.98
N LEU A 195 -16.37 20.30 -81.21
CA LEU A 195 -15.76 20.85 -82.41
C LEU A 195 -16.34 22.24 -82.73
N LYS A 196 -15.46 23.22 -83.00
CA LYS A 196 -15.83 24.47 -83.66
C LYS A 196 -15.22 24.49 -85.05
N GLN A 197 -16.07 24.60 -86.08
CA GLN A 197 -15.62 24.79 -87.45
C GLN A 197 -15.63 26.27 -87.81
N HIS A 198 -14.56 26.74 -88.43
CA HIS A 198 -14.38 28.11 -88.90
C HIS A 198 -14.08 28.13 -90.40
N SER A 199 -14.51 29.19 -91.07
CA SER A 199 -14.21 29.45 -92.49
C SER A 199 -13.42 30.75 -92.60
N ARG A 200 -12.31 30.72 -93.33
CA ARG A 200 -11.50 31.90 -93.63
C ARG A 200 -12.08 32.67 -94.82
N SER A 201 -11.58 33.89 -95.02
CA SER A 201 -11.98 34.77 -96.13
C SER A 201 -11.60 34.28 -97.53
N ASP A 202 -10.73 33.26 -97.61
CA ASP A 202 -10.34 32.55 -98.84
C ASP A 202 -11.27 31.34 -99.14
N GLY A 203 -12.25 31.05 -98.27
CA GLY A 203 -13.14 29.90 -98.37
C GLY A 203 -12.61 28.63 -97.69
N SER A 204 -11.32 28.58 -97.31
CA SER A 204 -10.75 27.42 -96.62
C SER A 204 -11.36 27.24 -95.23
N LYS A 205 -11.56 25.97 -94.85
CA LYS A 205 -12.22 25.57 -93.61
C LYS A 205 -11.23 24.91 -92.67
N TYR A 206 -11.27 25.32 -91.40
CA TYR A 206 -10.44 24.75 -90.35
C TYR A 206 -11.27 24.42 -89.10
N ALA A 207 -10.72 23.57 -88.25
CA ALA A 207 -11.36 23.08 -87.05
C ALA A 207 -10.51 23.36 -85.82
N GLU A 208 -11.20 23.72 -84.74
CA GLU A 208 -10.67 23.84 -83.39
C GLU A 208 -11.49 22.90 -82.49
N ILE A 209 -10.86 22.27 -81.50
CA ILE A 209 -11.59 21.56 -80.44
C ILE A 209 -11.57 22.37 -79.16
N VAL A 210 -12.70 22.33 -78.45
CA VAL A 210 -12.93 23.13 -77.26
C VAL A 210 -13.34 22.22 -76.12
N LEU A 211 -12.65 22.35 -74.99
CA LEU A 211 -12.92 21.60 -73.78
C LEU A 211 -14.29 22.02 -73.21
N GLN A 212 -15.21 21.07 -73.03
CA GLN A 212 -16.58 21.30 -72.55
C GLN A 212 -16.84 20.81 -71.13
N SER A 213 -16.19 19.73 -70.69
CA SER A 213 -16.16 19.31 -69.30
C SER A 213 -14.81 19.66 -68.67
N VAL A 214 -14.70 19.65 -67.34
CA VAL A 214 -13.38 19.45 -66.72
C VAL A 214 -12.83 18.07 -67.12
N LEU A 215 -11.51 17.93 -67.10
CA LEU A 215 -10.84 16.63 -67.16
C LEU A 215 -10.55 16.16 -65.73
N ASP A 216 -10.14 14.90 -65.61
CA ASP A 216 -10.04 14.12 -64.36
C ASP A 216 -9.21 12.87 -64.72
N ARG A 217 -7.91 12.90 -64.42
CA ARG A 217 -6.90 11.93 -64.87
C ARG A 217 -7.03 10.61 -64.10
N GLU A 218 -7.34 10.70 -62.81
CA GLU A 218 -7.55 9.56 -61.90
C GLU A 218 -8.70 8.68 -62.42
N LYS A 219 -9.71 9.29 -63.02
CA LYS A 219 -10.82 8.61 -63.71
C LYS A 219 -10.51 8.24 -65.16
N GLN A 220 -9.84 9.12 -65.92
CA GLN A 220 -9.48 8.85 -67.31
C GLN A 220 -8.25 9.65 -67.80
N SER A 221 -7.07 9.05 -67.64
CA SER A 221 -5.78 9.63 -68.07
C SER A 221 -5.58 9.78 -69.59
N ALA A 222 -6.45 9.20 -70.43
CA ALA A 222 -6.34 9.32 -71.89
C ALA A 222 -7.69 9.26 -72.63
N HIS A 223 -7.86 10.12 -73.64
CA HIS A 223 -9.00 10.11 -74.57
C HIS A 223 -8.53 9.82 -76.00
N SER A 224 -9.33 9.07 -76.76
CA SER A 224 -9.09 8.76 -78.17
C SER A 224 -10.27 9.23 -79.01
N LEU A 225 -10.12 10.37 -79.68
CA LEU A 225 -11.14 10.95 -80.57
C LEU A 225 -10.83 10.62 -82.03
N ILE A 226 -11.84 10.70 -82.88
CA ILE A 226 -11.75 10.59 -84.34
C ILE A 226 -12.29 11.88 -84.94
N LEU A 227 -11.43 12.61 -85.63
CA LEU A 227 -11.82 13.74 -86.47
C LEU A 227 -12.00 13.24 -87.90
N THR A 228 -13.18 13.47 -88.45
CA THR A 228 -13.55 13.18 -89.83
C THR A 228 -13.62 14.50 -90.59
N ALA A 229 -12.94 14.59 -91.73
CA ALA A 229 -13.08 15.66 -92.71
C ALA A 229 -13.94 15.14 -93.87
N ILE A 230 -14.91 15.92 -94.34
CA ILE A 230 -15.91 15.50 -95.34
C ILE A 230 -16.04 16.60 -96.40
N ASP A 231 -16.03 16.22 -97.67
CA ASP A 231 -16.33 17.10 -98.80
C ASP A 231 -17.85 17.42 -98.93
N GLY A 232 -18.27 17.95 -100.07
CA GLY A 232 -19.67 18.17 -100.44
C GLY A 232 -20.04 17.64 -101.82
N GLY A 233 -19.31 16.63 -102.33
CA GLY A 233 -19.62 15.97 -103.59
C GLY A 233 -20.77 14.96 -103.47
N ASP A 234 -21.17 14.38 -104.61
CA ASP A 234 -22.16 13.29 -104.68
C ASP A 234 -21.59 12.12 -105.50
N PRO A 235 -21.21 10.99 -104.88
CA PRO A 235 -21.24 10.72 -103.45
C PRO A 235 -20.19 11.52 -102.66
N PRO A 236 -20.44 11.83 -101.38
CA PRO A 236 -19.47 12.51 -100.53
C PRO A 236 -18.37 11.55 -100.06
N ARG A 237 -17.14 12.03 -99.96
CA ARG A 237 -15.95 11.30 -99.53
C ARG A 237 -15.36 11.96 -98.28
N SER A 238 -14.50 11.22 -97.58
CA SER A 238 -14.05 11.63 -96.25
C SER A 238 -12.71 11.04 -95.86
N GLY A 239 -11.87 11.85 -95.22
CA GLY A 239 -10.67 11.40 -94.50
C GLY A 239 -10.88 11.39 -92.99
N THR A 240 -10.15 10.53 -92.28
CA THR A 240 -10.19 10.45 -90.81
C THR A 240 -8.79 10.52 -90.22
N VAL A 241 -8.63 11.29 -89.15
CA VAL A 241 -7.43 11.29 -88.28
C VAL A 241 -7.84 10.98 -86.85
N LYS A 242 -7.02 10.19 -86.14
CA LYS A 242 -7.22 9.90 -84.72
C LYS A 242 -6.51 10.97 -83.88
N ILE A 243 -7.21 11.53 -82.90
CA ILE A 243 -6.62 12.43 -81.90
C ILE A 243 -6.43 11.62 -80.62
N VAL A 244 -5.18 11.51 -80.16
CA VAL A 244 -4.83 10.93 -78.86
C VAL A 244 -4.57 12.09 -77.92
N ILE A 245 -5.36 12.18 -76.86
CA ILE A 245 -5.22 13.19 -75.82
C ILE A 245 -4.72 12.49 -74.56
N THR A 246 -3.50 12.83 -74.14
CA THR A 246 -2.96 12.46 -72.83
C THR A 246 -3.36 13.55 -71.84
N VAL A 247 -4.01 13.17 -70.74
CA VAL A 247 -4.29 14.09 -69.64
C VAL A 247 -3.01 14.20 -68.81
N LEU A 248 -2.53 15.42 -68.59
CA LEU A 248 -1.38 15.67 -67.72
C LEU A 248 -1.85 15.91 -66.28
N ASP A 249 -1.16 15.23 -65.38
CA ASP A 249 -1.33 15.26 -63.93
C ASP A 249 -1.18 16.67 -63.34
N ALA A 250 -2.10 17.05 -62.46
CA ALA A 250 -2.01 18.23 -61.62
C ALA A 250 -2.20 17.84 -60.14
N ASN A 251 -1.50 18.53 -59.23
CA ASN A 251 -1.52 18.20 -57.81
C ASN A 251 -2.80 18.73 -57.13
N ASP A 252 -3.96 18.10 -57.36
CA ASP A 252 -5.26 18.53 -56.83
C ASP A 252 -5.92 17.55 -55.85
N ASN A 253 -5.44 16.31 -55.74
CA ASN A 253 -5.74 15.44 -54.61
C ASN A 253 -4.79 15.74 -53.43
N ALA A 254 -5.18 15.29 -52.24
CA ALA A 254 -4.39 15.45 -51.02
C ALA A 254 -4.21 14.09 -50.34
N PRO A 255 -3.12 13.85 -49.58
CA PRO A 255 -2.87 12.54 -48.99
C PRO A 255 -3.99 12.11 -48.02
N ILE A 256 -4.60 10.95 -48.24
CA ILE A 256 -5.66 10.41 -47.37
C ILE A 256 -5.14 9.22 -46.57
N PHE A 257 -5.17 9.32 -45.24
CA PHE A 257 -4.83 8.19 -44.34
C PHE A 257 -5.85 7.05 -44.45
N THR A 258 -5.38 5.80 -44.36
CA THR A 258 -6.25 4.61 -44.40
C THR A 258 -7.20 4.53 -43.19
N GLU A 259 -6.84 5.15 -42.07
CA GLU A 259 -7.66 5.23 -40.85
C GLU A 259 -7.69 6.67 -40.32
N THR A 260 -8.86 7.10 -39.82
CA THR A 260 -9.05 8.42 -39.19
C THR A 260 -8.50 8.48 -37.75
N MET A 261 -8.33 7.32 -37.12
CA MET A 261 -7.70 7.15 -35.81
C MET A 261 -7.10 5.75 -35.73
N TYR A 262 -5.78 5.67 -35.79
CA TYR A 262 -5.03 4.47 -35.47
C TYR A 262 -4.98 4.25 -33.96
N LYS A 263 -4.93 2.98 -33.54
CA LYS A 263 -4.67 2.59 -32.14
C LYS A 263 -3.53 1.60 -32.07
N ALA A 264 -2.65 1.77 -31.09
CA ALA A 264 -1.55 0.85 -30.82
C ALA A 264 -1.33 0.71 -29.30
N SER A 265 -0.86 -0.45 -28.87
CA SER A 265 -0.54 -0.74 -27.47
C SER A 265 0.95 -1.07 -27.33
N VAL A 266 1.65 -0.46 -26.38
CA VAL A 266 3.09 -0.65 -26.18
C VAL A 266 3.41 -0.89 -24.71
N SER A 267 4.18 -1.95 -24.43
CA SER A 267 4.73 -2.27 -23.10
C SER A 267 5.63 -1.12 -22.63
N GLU A 268 5.51 -0.65 -21.39
CA GLU A 268 6.30 0.52 -20.97
C GLU A 268 7.82 0.27 -20.98
N ASN A 269 8.20 -0.95 -20.57
CA ASN A 269 9.57 -1.45 -20.62
C ASN A 269 10.09 -1.78 -22.04
N ALA A 270 9.36 -1.37 -23.10
CA ALA A 270 9.77 -1.58 -24.47
C ALA A 270 11.12 -0.90 -24.77
N VAL A 271 11.99 -1.62 -25.46
CA VAL A 271 13.32 -1.12 -25.81
C VAL A 271 13.25 -0.03 -26.89
N LYS A 272 14.19 0.91 -26.83
CA LYS A 272 14.36 1.95 -27.86
C LYS A 272 14.59 1.32 -29.23
N GLY A 273 13.89 1.82 -30.24
CA GLY A 273 13.80 1.23 -31.58
C GLY A 273 12.64 0.24 -31.77
N THR A 274 11.80 -0.01 -30.74
CA THR A 274 10.57 -0.79 -30.90
C THR A 274 9.63 -0.11 -31.90
N LEU A 275 9.15 -0.86 -32.90
CA LEU A 275 8.09 -0.45 -33.81
C LEU A 275 6.74 -0.56 -33.09
N ILE A 276 6.05 0.57 -32.92
CA ILE A 276 4.75 0.65 -32.26
C ILE A 276 3.63 0.35 -33.25
N THR A 277 3.66 1.01 -34.41
CA THR A 277 2.71 0.79 -35.51
C THR A 277 3.27 1.34 -36.82
N LYS A 278 2.56 1.10 -37.92
CA LYS A 278 2.84 1.67 -39.24
C LYS A 278 1.57 2.33 -39.78
N VAL A 279 1.61 3.65 -39.91
CA VAL A 279 0.53 4.43 -40.52
C VAL A 279 0.72 4.46 -42.03
N SER A 280 -0.37 4.66 -42.78
CA SER A 280 -0.31 4.74 -44.23
C SER A 280 -1.32 5.75 -44.75
N ALA A 281 -0.88 6.58 -45.68
CA ALA A 281 -1.72 7.44 -46.47
C ALA A 281 -1.46 7.19 -47.96
N SER A 282 -2.53 7.24 -48.74
CA SER A 282 -2.51 7.17 -50.19
C SER A 282 -2.91 8.52 -50.76
N ASP A 283 -2.13 8.98 -51.72
CA ASP A 283 -2.53 10.03 -52.64
C ASP A 283 -2.94 9.41 -53.98
N ALA A 284 -3.67 10.14 -54.82
CA ALA A 284 -4.17 9.66 -56.11
C ALA A 284 -3.31 10.14 -57.31
N ASP A 285 -2.63 11.26 -57.15
CA ASP A 285 -1.84 11.92 -58.19
C ASP A 285 -0.60 11.10 -58.63
N GLU A 286 -0.09 11.34 -59.84
CA GLU A 286 0.96 10.53 -60.46
C GLU A 286 2.38 10.88 -60.01
N GLY A 287 3.19 9.83 -59.84
CA GLY A 287 4.65 9.91 -59.83
C GLY A 287 5.22 10.66 -58.63
N TYR A 288 5.49 11.95 -58.79
CA TYR A 288 6.03 12.79 -57.72
C TYR A 288 4.95 13.49 -56.90
N ASN A 289 3.81 13.85 -57.51
CA ASN A 289 2.73 14.55 -56.81
C ASN A 289 2.18 13.67 -55.69
N GLY A 290 1.79 12.43 -56.01
CA GLY A 290 1.33 11.46 -55.02
C GLY A 290 2.40 10.85 -54.08
N ASN A 291 3.62 11.43 -54.01
CA ASN A 291 4.68 10.94 -53.12
C ASN A 291 4.54 11.51 -51.69
N VAL A 292 3.80 10.79 -50.85
CA VAL A 292 3.48 11.17 -49.47
C VAL A 292 4.69 11.09 -48.53
N THR A 293 4.87 12.14 -47.72
CA THR A 293 5.77 12.19 -46.57
C THR A 293 4.99 12.26 -45.25
N TYR A 294 5.53 11.69 -44.17
CA TYR A 294 4.86 11.58 -42.87
C TYR A 294 5.53 12.42 -41.78
N SER A 295 4.72 13.05 -40.93
CA SER A 295 5.19 13.82 -39.76
C SER A 295 4.20 13.75 -38.60
N PHE A 296 4.66 14.16 -37.41
CA PHE A 296 3.79 14.50 -36.30
C PHE A 296 3.57 16.02 -36.26
N THR A 297 2.39 16.45 -35.81
CA THR A 297 2.08 17.86 -35.55
C THR A 297 1.52 18.06 -34.15
N HIS A 298 1.68 19.27 -33.60
CA HIS A 298 1.10 19.67 -32.31
C HIS A 298 1.41 18.72 -31.13
N MET A 299 2.61 18.11 -31.11
CA MET A 299 3.10 17.36 -29.95
C MET A 299 3.63 18.32 -28.87
N GLY A 300 3.48 17.94 -27.60
CA GLY A 300 4.25 18.53 -26.49
C GLY A 300 5.71 18.07 -26.50
N GLU A 301 6.58 18.79 -25.79
CA GLU A 301 8.02 18.49 -25.74
C GLU A 301 8.31 17.07 -25.23
N ASP A 302 7.58 16.59 -24.21
CA ASP A 302 7.76 15.25 -23.65
C ASP A 302 7.55 14.17 -24.74
N ALA A 303 6.39 14.17 -25.40
CA ALA A 303 6.06 13.22 -26.46
C ALA A 303 7.04 13.29 -27.65
N ALA A 304 7.60 14.46 -27.96
CA ALA A 304 8.57 14.65 -29.03
C ALA A 304 9.94 13.99 -28.76
N HIS A 305 10.26 13.69 -27.51
CA HIS A 305 11.42 12.86 -27.15
C HIS A 305 11.11 11.37 -27.09
N LEU A 306 9.84 11.01 -26.89
CA LEU A 306 9.39 9.62 -26.73
C LEU A 306 9.15 8.91 -28.07
N PHE A 307 8.57 9.58 -29.07
CA PHE A 307 8.12 8.97 -30.32
C PHE A 307 8.75 9.60 -31.56
N GLN A 308 9.14 8.76 -32.52
CA GLN A 308 9.61 9.18 -33.84
C GLN A 308 8.78 8.52 -34.94
N ILE A 309 8.54 9.24 -36.04
CA ILE A 309 7.93 8.71 -37.26
C ILE A 309 8.92 8.76 -38.42
N SER A 310 8.99 7.67 -39.19
CA SER A 310 9.77 7.60 -40.42
C SER A 310 9.04 8.32 -41.55
N ALA A 311 9.58 9.48 -41.96
CA ALA A 311 8.96 10.35 -42.96
C ALA A 311 8.74 9.69 -44.34
N ALA A 312 9.43 8.59 -44.65
CA ALA A 312 9.30 7.88 -45.93
C ALA A 312 8.57 6.52 -45.83
N THR A 313 8.38 5.97 -44.63
CA THR A 313 7.75 4.63 -44.47
C THR A 313 6.50 4.62 -43.59
N GLY A 314 6.16 5.72 -42.90
CA GLY A 314 5.01 5.79 -41.98
C GLY A 314 5.19 4.94 -40.71
N GLU A 315 6.38 4.38 -40.47
CA GLU A 315 6.68 3.56 -39.31
C GLU A 315 6.92 4.44 -38.08
N VAL A 316 6.16 4.19 -37.01
CA VAL A 316 6.25 4.91 -35.73
C VAL A 316 7.05 4.06 -34.73
N THR A 317 8.15 4.60 -34.24
CA THR A 317 9.10 3.91 -33.35
C THR A 317 9.28 4.65 -32.02
N LEU A 318 9.62 3.88 -30.98
CA LEU A 318 9.92 4.41 -29.66
C LEU A 318 11.39 4.88 -29.55
N THR A 319 11.62 6.14 -29.19
CA THR A 319 12.95 6.71 -28.91
C THR A 319 13.19 6.99 -27.42
N GLY A 320 12.12 7.17 -26.65
CA GLY A 320 12.17 7.40 -25.21
C GLY A 320 12.19 6.13 -24.36
N ASN A 321 12.03 6.32 -23.06
CA ASN A 321 11.53 5.30 -22.14
C ASN A 321 10.06 5.64 -21.89
N LEU A 322 9.19 4.65 -21.77
CA LEU A 322 7.83 4.86 -21.27
C LEU A 322 7.78 4.47 -19.78
N ASP A 323 6.70 4.91 -19.14
CA ASP A 323 6.43 4.85 -17.70
C ASP A 323 4.90 5.01 -17.60
N TYR A 324 4.20 3.98 -17.11
CA TYR A 324 2.75 3.90 -17.09
C TYR A 324 2.16 4.74 -15.93
N GLU A 325 2.86 4.77 -14.79
CA GLU A 325 2.48 5.51 -13.58
C GLU A 325 2.40 7.02 -13.82
N THR A 326 3.23 7.55 -14.73
CA THR A 326 3.18 8.96 -15.15
C THR A 326 2.18 9.21 -16.28
N VAL A 327 2.19 8.44 -17.38
CA VAL A 327 1.34 8.69 -18.56
C VAL A 327 0.87 7.40 -19.25
N GLN A 328 -0.33 6.99 -18.91
CA GLN A 328 -0.98 5.75 -19.41
C GLN A 328 -1.38 5.78 -20.89
N GLN A 329 -1.53 6.97 -21.51
CA GLN A 329 -2.01 7.11 -22.89
C GLN A 329 -1.46 8.39 -23.56
N TYR A 330 -1.04 8.28 -24.82
CA TYR A 330 -0.58 9.40 -25.64
C TYR A 330 -1.47 9.59 -26.88
N GLU A 331 -2.01 10.79 -27.09
CA GLU A 331 -2.63 11.21 -28.35
C GLU A 331 -1.62 11.95 -29.24
N LEU A 332 -1.27 11.38 -30.38
CA LEU A 332 -0.33 11.95 -31.35
C LEU A 332 -1.09 12.34 -32.63
N ASN A 333 -1.00 13.61 -33.05
CA ASN A 333 -1.63 14.06 -34.30
C ASN A 333 -0.68 13.80 -35.48
N LEU A 334 -1.12 12.95 -36.40
CA LEU A 334 -0.40 12.58 -37.62
C LEU A 334 -0.69 13.57 -38.73
N GLN A 335 0.33 13.89 -39.52
CA GLN A 335 0.19 14.59 -40.79
C GLN A 335 0.84 13.76 -41.90
N ALA A 336 0.12 13.63 -43.00
CA ALA A 336 0.63 13.17 -44.29
C ALA A 336 0.72 14.40 -45.20
N LYS A 337 1.80 14.54 -45.97
CA LYS A 337 2.03 15.70 -46.83
C LYS A 337 2.67 15.30 -48.16
N ASP A 338 2.12 15.80 -49.25
CA ASP A 338 2.69 15.78 -50.60
C ASP A 338 4.01 16.62 -50.69
N PRO A 339 4.64 16.73 -51.87
CA PRO A 339 5.75 17.67 -52.05
C PRO A 339 5.34 19.15 -52.19
N TRP A 340 4.07 19.45 -52.48
CA TRP A 340 3.63 20.75 -52.98
C TRP A 340 2.93 21.65 -51.95
N GLY A 341 2.24 21.08 -50.96
CA GLY A 341 1.60 21.80 -49.86
C GLY A 341 0.38 21.12 -49.24
N LEU A 342 -0.28 20.18 -49.92
CA LEU A 342 -1.53 19.58 -49.47
C LEU A 342 -1.27 18.53 -48.36
N THR A 343 -2.22 18.44 -47.42
CA THR A 343 -2.02 17.65 -46.19
C THR A 343 -3.25 16.84 -45.80
N GLY A 344 -3.02 15.57 -45.47
CA GLY A 344 -3.91 14.74 -44.71
C GLY A 344 -3.63 14.84 -43.21
N ALA A 345 -4.66 14.65 -42.39
CA ALA A 345 -4.54 14.56 -40.94
C ALA A 345 -5.21 13.28 -40.41
N SER A 346 -4.61 12.67 -39.39
CA SER A 346 -5.18 11.54 -38.64
C SER A 346 -4.69 11.59 -37.19
N LYS A 347 -5.19 10.71 -36.33
CA LYS A 347 -4.69 10.53 -34.96
C LYS A 347 -4.08 9.15 -34.77
N LEU A 348 -3.07 9.07 -33.92
CA LEU A 348 -2.60 7.82 -33.32
C LEU A 348 -2.80 7.92 -31.81
N VAL A 349 -3.59 7.01 -31.26
CA VAL A 349 -3.68 6.80 -29.80
C VAL A 349 -2.74 5.65 -29.44
N VAL A 350 -1.76 5.93 -28.58
CA VAL A 350 -0.83 4.93 -28.03
C VAL A 350 -1.22 4.66 -26.59
N ASP A 351 -1.77 3.47 -26.35
CA ASP A 351 -2.07 2.96 -25.01
C ASP A 351 -0.78 2.34 -24.43
N VAL A 352 -0.33 2.82 -23.27
CA VAL A 352 0.80 2.21 -22.55
C VAL A 352 0.28 1.00 -21.77
N VAL A 353 1.05 -0.10 -21.79
CA VAL A 353 0.71 -1.34 -21.10
C VAL A 353 1.61 -1.52 -19.88
N ASP A 354 0.97 -1.39 -18.73
CA ASP A 354 1.39 -1.74 -17.36
C ASP A 354 2.17 -3.07 -17.31
N VAL A 355 3.39 -3.00 -16.77
CA VAL A 355 4.26 -4.13 -16.45
C VAL A 355 4.61 -4.07 -14.96
N ASN A 356 4.60 -5.24 -14.30
CA ASN A 356 4.92 -5.36 -12.88
C ASN A 356 6.39 -5.02 -12.57
N ASP A 357 6.66 -3.76 -12.27
CA ASP A 357 7.98 -3.11 -12.25
C ASP A 357 8.22 -2.38 -10.91
N ASN A 358 7.17 -1.82 -10.30
CA ASN A 358 7.20 -1.38 -8.91
C ASN A 358 7.06 -2.58 -7.94
N SER A 359 7.21 -2.31 -6.63
CA SER A 359 7.09 -3.34 -5.62
C SER A 359 6.36 -2.81 -4.38
N PRO A 360 5.54 -3.65 -3.71
CA PRO A 360 4.54 -3.18 -2.77
C PRO A 360 5.14 -2.51 -1.55
N PHE A 361 4.86 -1.22 -1.35
CA PHE A 361 5.38 -0.44 -0.23
C PHE A 361 4.48 -0.54 1.01
N ILE A 362 5.07 -0.95 2.14
CA ILE A 362 4.37 -1.14 3.42
C ILE A 362 4.56 0.10 4.30
N THR A 363 3.46 0.70 4.75
CA THR A 363 3.43 1.86 5.64
C THR A 363 2.69 1.57 6.94
N MET A 364 3.32 1.84 8.09
CA MET A 364 2.63 1.83 9.39
C MET A 364 1.83 3.11 9.56
N THR A 365 0.50 3.05 9.52
CA THR A 365 -0.38 4.20 9.79
C THR A 365 -0.53 4.42 11.29
N SER A 366 -0.50 3.35 12.08
CA SER A 366 -0.41 3.39 13.54
C SER A 366 0.21 2.09 14.05
N PHE A 367 1.07 2.19 15.07
CA PHE A 367 1.69 1.04 15.74
C PHE A 367 1.96 1.43 17.19
N SER A 368 1.53 0.60 18.14
CA SER A 368 1.74 0.87 19.58
C SER A 368 3.16 0.58 20.04
N GLY A 369 3.88 -0.33 19.37
CA GLY A 369 5.14 -0.93 19.84
C GLY A 369 4.98 -1.86 21.05
N LYS A 370 3.83 -1.84 21.72
CA LYS A 370 3.57 -2.48 23.01
C LYS A 370 2.16 -3.07 23.09
N ILE A 371 2.00 -4.19 23.78
CA ILE A 371 0.70 -4.82 24.04
C ILE A 371 0.69 -5.51 25.42
N GLN A 372 -0.41 -5.40 26.16
CA GLN A 372 -0.58 -6.11 27.44
C GLN A 372 -0.86 -7.60 27.19
N GLU A 373 -0.33 -8.50 28.01
CA GLU A 373 -0.48 -9.94 27.76
C GLU A 373 -1.90 -10.48 27.96
N ASP A 374 -2.67 -9.84 28.85
CA ASP A 374 -4.10 -10.11 29.06
C ASP A 374 -4.99 -9.68 27.88
N SER A 375 -4.41 -9.06 26.84
CA SER A 375 -5.13 -8.60 25.65
C SER A 375 -5.87 -9.76 24.96
N PRO A 376 -7.22 -9.72 24.88
CA PRO A 376 -7.99 -10.82 24.30
C PRO A 376 -7.69 -10.97 22.80
N PRO A 377 -7.81 -12.19 22.22
CA PRO A 377 -7.73 -12.42 20.78
C PRO A 377 -8.68 -11.50 19.99
N GLY A 378 -8.14 -10.84 18.97
CA GLY A 378 -8.81 -9.81 18.19
C GLY A 378 -8.42 -8.37 18.54
N THR A 379 -7.57 -8.15 19.55
CA THR A 379 -7.05 -6.83 19.92
C THR A 379 -6.12 -6.30 18.83
N VAL A 380 -6.34 -5.06 18.37
CA VAL A 380 -5.59 -4.43 17.27
C VAL A 380 -4.28 -3.82 17.78
N VAL A 381 -3.17 -4.21 17.18
CA VAL A 381 -1.80 -3.79 17.54
C VAL A 381 -1.23 -2.75 16.57
N ALA A 382 -1.57 -2.88 15.28
CA ALA A 382 -1.12 -1.98 14.23
C ALA A 382 -2.19 -1.80 13.14
N LEU A 383 -2.26 -0.59 12.60
CA LEU A 383 -2.96 -0.28 11.35
C LEU A 383 -1.93 -0.09 10.24
N ILE A 384 -2.04 -0.92 9.21
CA ILE A 384 -1.05 -1.08 8.14
C ILE A 384 -1.69 -0.65 6.83
N SER A 385 -1.02 0.24 6.11
CA SER A 385 -1.27 0.54 4.71
C SER A 385 -0.28 -0.24 3.86
N VAL A 386 -0.73 -0.76 2.72
CA VAL A 386 0.14 -1.32 1.68
C VAL A 386 -0.33 -0.71 0.36
N GLN A 387 0.61 -0.17 -0.40
CA GLN A 387 0.34 0.51 -1.66
C GLN A 387 1.34 0.01 -2.70
N ASP A 388 0.86 -0.24 -3.91
CA ASP A 388 1.71 -0.32 -5.10
C ASP A 388 1.38 0.85 -6.02
N LEU A 389 2.28 1.10 -6.97
CA LEU A 389 2.07 2.12 -8.00
C LEU A 389 1.47 1.53 -9.28
N ASP A 390 1.89 0.30 -9.62
CA ASP A 390 1.33 -0.51 -10.71
C ASP A 390 -0.20 -0.65 -10.62
N SER A 391 -0.85 -1.08 -11.71
CA SER A 391 -2.31 -1.16 -11.81
C SER A 391 -2.85 -2.58 -11.98
N GLY A 392 -4.18 -2.70 -12.05
CA GLY A 392 -4.88 -3.97 -12.30
C GLY A 392 -4.56 -5.07 -11.28
N LYS A 393 -3.78 -6.07 -11.70
CA LYS A 393 -3.28 -7.17 -10.86
C LYS A 393 -1.89 -6.92 -10.30
N ASN A 394 -1.09 -6.15 -11.02
CA ASN A 394 0.27 -5.81 -10.62
C ASN A 394 0.16 -4.94 -9.35
N GLY A 395 -0.73 -3.94 -9.36
CA GLY A 395 -1.13 -3.20 -8.16
C GLY A 395 -1.95 -3.94 -7.08
N GLN A 396 -2.19 -5.25 -7.20
CA GLN A 396 -3.05 -5.98 -6.26
C GLN A 396 -2.26 -6.68 -5.15
N VAL A 397 -2.05 -5.96 -4.05
CA VAL A 397 -1.18 -6.38 -2.95
C VAL A 397 -1.86 -7.28 -1.90
N ARG A 398 -1.19 -8.36 -1.52
CA ARG A 398 -1.52 -9.25 -0.40
C ARG A 398 -0.48 -9.14 0.71
N LEU A 399 -0.92 -8.75 1.92
CA LEU A 399 -0.07 -8.74 3.11
C LEU A 399 -0.15 -10.08 3.85
N SER A 400 1.00 -10.60 4.25
CA SER A 400 1.18 -11.89 4.94
C SER A 400 2.22 -11.78 6.06
N LEU A 401 2.29 -12.80 6.92
CA LEU A 401 3.26 -12.91 8.00
C LEU A 401 4.19 -14.10 7.72
N GLU A 402 5.50 -13.92 7.87
CA GLU A 402 6.52 -14.91 7.48
C GLU A 402 6.46 -16.22 8.31
N GLN A 403 5.96 -16.14 9.55
CA GLN A 403 6.09 -17.20 10.57
C GLN A 403 4.77 -17.38 11.32
N MET A 404 4.52 -18.59 11.85
CA MET A 404 3.39 -18.80 12.76
C MET A 404 3.68 -18.08 14.09
N SER A 405 2.83 -17.12 14.42
CA SER A 405 2.91 -16.29 15.63
C SER A 405 1.54 -16.21 16.31
N PRO A 406 1.43 -15.74 17.56
CA PRO A 406 0.13 -15.50 18.19
C PRO A 406 -0.63 -14.29 17.59
N PHE A 407 -0.13 -13.68 16.53
CA PHE A 407 -0.72 -12.55 15.81
C PHE A 407 -1.14 -12.95 14.38
N ALA A 408 -2.27 -12.41 13.93
CA ALA A 408 -2.81 -12.58 12.58
C ALA A 408 -3.03 -11.24 11.89
N ILE A 409 -3.01 -11.26 10.56
CA ILE A 409 -3.28 -10.09 9.71
C ILE A 409 -4.70 -10.22 9.17
N LYS A 410 -5.57 -9.25 9.47
CA LYS A 410 -6.98 -9.23 9.02
C LYS A 410 -7.19 -8.04 8.06
N PRO A 411 -7.63 -8.28 6.81
CA PRO A 411 -7.88 -7.22 5.84
C PRO A 411 -9.13 -6.41 6.21
N SER A 412 -9.07 -5.10 6.03
CA SER A 412 -10.18 -4.16 6.23
C SER A 412 -10.81 -3.80 4.89
N PRO A 413 -12.15 -3.62 4.79
CA PRO A 413 -12.83 -3.24 3.55
C PRO A 413 -12.41 -1.88 2.97
N ARG A 414 -11.58 -1.10 3.66
CA ARG A 414 -11.02 0.18 3.21
C ARG A 414 -9.59 0.10 2.63
N LYS A 415 -9.16 -1.06 2.12
CA LYS A 415 -7.78 -1.32 1.62
C LYS A 415 -6.65 -1.18 2.67
N TYR A 416 -6.97 -1.23 3.96
CA TYR A 416 -5.98 -1.32 5.03
C TYR A 416 -5.90 -2.75 5.58
N TYR A 417 -4.80 -3.07 6.25
CA TYR A 417 -4.64 -4.31 7.00
C TYR A 417 -4.54 -3.99 8.49
N THR A 418 -5.11 -4.85 9.33
CA THR A 418 -4.99 -4.77 10.79
C THR A 418 -4.18 -5.94 11.30
N LEU A 419 -3.12 -5.65 12.07
CA LEU A 419 -2.42 -6.66 12.85
C LEU A 419 -3.19 -6.84 14.16
N VAL A 420 -3.60 -8.06 14.46
CA VAL A 420 -4.35 -8.39 15.67
C VAL A 420 -3.73 -9.57 16.43
N THR A 421 -4.00 -9.67 17.72
CA THR A 421 -3.87 -10.95 18.43
C THR A 421 -4.83 -12.00 17.85
N ASP A 422 -4.40 -13.25 17.84
CA ASP A 422 -5.19 -14.41 17.39
C ASP A 422 -5.14 -15.56 18.42
N ALA A 423 -4.07 -15.62 19.21
CA ALA A 423 -3.94 -16.43 20.42
C ALA A 423 -3.70 -15.52 21.65
N PRO A 424 -3.95 -16.00 22.89
CA PRO A 424 -3.53 -15.28 24.11
C PRO A 424 -2.00 -15.14 24.14
N LEU A 425 -1.55 -14.08 24.84
CA LEU A 425 -0.13 -13.78 25.04
C LEU A 425 0.30 -14.18 26.47
N ASP A 426 1.62 -14.21 26.69
CA ASP A 426 2.25 -14.73 27.91
C ASP A 426 3.71 -14.27 27.93
N ARG A 427 4.04 -13.30 28.78
CA ARG A 427 5.31 -12.57 28.79
C ARG A 427 6.43 -13.38 29.43
N GLU A 428 6.11 -14.25 30.40
CA GLU A 428 7.01 -15.17 31.08
C GLU A 428 7.59 -16.20 30.10
N LYS A 429 6.78 -16.60 29.10
CA LYS A 429 7.26 -17.40 27.95
C LYS A 429 7.97 -16.55 26.90
N VAL A 430 7.39 -15.41 26.49
CA VAL A 430 7.92 -14.57 25.41
C VAL A 430 7.66 -13.08 25.69
N SER A 431 8.67 -12.35 26.17
CA SER A 431 8.53 -10.93 26.53
C SER A 431 8.62 -9.95 25.35
N SER A 432 9.15 -10.35 24.20
CA SER A 432 9.10 -9.56 22.96
C SER A 432 9.14 -10.44 21.71
N SER A 433 8.56 -9.94 20.62
CA SER A 433 8.38 -10.67 19.37
C SER A 433 8.78 -9.83 18.16
N ASN A 434 9.59 -10.39 17.26
CA ASN A 434 9.98 -9.77 16.00
C ASN A 434 9.13 -10.33 14.86
N LEU A 435 8.21 -9.51 14.35
CA LEU A 435 7.21 -9.90 13.37
C LEU A 435 7.62 -9.42 11.96
N THR A 436 8.00 -10.36 11.07
CA THR A 436 8.27 -10.06 9.66
C THR A 436 6.96 -10.07 8.86
N LEU A 437 6.54 -8.88 8.44
CA LEU A 437 5.46 -8.65 7.49
C LEU A 437 6.01 -8.77 6.06
N ILE A 438 5.31 -9.47 5.18
CA ILE A 438 5.66 -9.62 3.76
C ILE A 438 4.46 -9.21 2.91
N ALA A 439 4.63 -8.18 2.08
CA ALA A 439 3.67 -7.81 1.05
C ALA A 439 4.14 -8.37 -0.30
N SER A 440 3.26 -9.05 -1.02
CA SER A 440 3.47 -9.53 -2.39
C SER A 440 2.34 -9.01 -3.28
N ASP A 441 2.63 -8.66 -4.51
CA ASP A 441 1.60 -8.37 -5.53
C ASP A 441 0.88 -9.65 -6.04
N GLU A 442 0.01 -9.51 -7.04
CA GLU A 442 -0.52 -10.62 -7.86
C GLU A 442 0.06 -10.60 -9.30
N GLY A 443 1.29 -10.09 -9.43
CA GLY A 443 2.09 -9.94 -10.64
C GLY A 443 2.62 -11.23 -11.25
N SER A 444 3.35 -11.11 -12.35
CA SER A 444 3.99 -12.25 -13.04
C SER A 444 5.22 -11.81 -13.87
N PRO A 445 6.45 -11.88 -13.31
CA PRO A 445 6.80 -12.37 -11.98
C PRO A 445 6.20 -11.51 -10.86
N SER A 446 5.92 -12.11 -9.71
CA SER A 446 5.48 -11.38 -8.52
C SER A 446 6.67 -10.77 -7.80
N LEU A 447 6.56 -9.49 -7.44
CA LEU A 447 7.49 -8.74 -6.62
C LEU A 447 6.95 -8.63 -5.18
N PHE A 448 7.85 -8.42 -4.24
CA PHE A 448 7.51 -8.41 -2.82
C PHE A 448 8.44 -7.49 -2.03
N SER A 449 7.92 -6.95 -0.94
CA SER A 449 8.71 -6.25 0.07
C SER A 449 8.49 -6.89 1.45
N LYS A 450 9.38 -6.57 2.38
CA LYS A 450 9.28 -7.04 3.76
C LYS A 450 9.77 -6.02 4.77
N ILE A 451 9.11 -5.98 5.92
CA ILE A 451 9.47 -5.15 7.06
C ILE A 451 9.33 -5.98 8.34
N THR A 452 10.32 -5.90 9.22
CA THR A 452 10.29 -6.56 10.53
C THR A 452 10.03 -5.51 11.60
N ILE A 453 8.99 -5.72 12.42
CA ILE A 453 8.64 -4.85 13.55
C ILE A 453 8.90 -5.59 14.88
N SER A 454 9.46 -4.89 15.85
CA SER A 454 9.65 -5.39 17.22
C SER A 454 8.46 -4.98 18.09
N LEU A 455 7.78 -5.95 18.69
CA LEU A 455 6.64 -5.77 19.57
C LEU A 455 7.01 -6.24 20.99
N ASP A 456 7.01 -5.32 21.95
CA ASP A 456 7.20 -5.65 23.37
C ASP A 456 5.87 -6.10 23.98
N ILE A 457 5.89 -7.17 24.77
CA ILE A 457 4.73 -7.58 25.57
C ILE A 457 4.91 -6.98 26.97
N THR A 458 3.89 -6.27 27.45
CA THR A 458 3.93 -5.53 28.71
C THR A 458 3.24 -6.28 29.83
N ASP A 459 3.99 -6.44 30.89
CA ASP A 459 3.72 -7.11 32.15
C ASP A 459 2.36 -6.78 32.80
N ILE A 460 1.63 -7.83 33.20
CA ILE A 460 0.45 -7.79 34.05
C ILE A 460 0.73 -8.63 35.31
N ASN A 461 0.26 -8.18 36.47
CA ASN A 461 0.48 -8.86 37.75
C ASN A 461 -0.44 -10.10 37.90
N ASP A 462 -0.15 -11.15 37.12
CA ASP A 462 -0.98 -12.36 36.99
C ASP A 462 -0.42 -13.54 37.80
N ASN A 463 0.87 -13.54 38.10
CA ASN A 463 1.49 -14.48 39.03
C ASN A 463 1.52 -13.93 40.46
N ALA A 464 1.82 -14.80 41.43
CA ALA A 464 1.92 -14.43 42.83
C ALA A 464 3.22 -14.94 43.44
N PRO A 465 3.86 -14.20 44.38
CA PRO A 465 5.16 -14.58 44.94
C PRO A 465 5.15 -15.99 45.55
N ALA A 466 5.91 -16.91 44.95
CA ALA A 466 5.91 -18.32 45.32
C ALA A 466 7.08 -18.66 46.25
N PHE A 467 6.80 -19.10 47.48
CA PHE A 467 7.82 -19.61 48.40
C PHE A 467 8.44 -20.93 47.92
N SER A 468 9.74 -21.11 48.16
CA SER A 468 10.44 -22.37 47.84
C SER A 468 9.95 -23.59 48.64
N GLN A 469 9.27 -23.39 49.78
CA GLN A 469 8.63 -24.44 50.58
C GLN A 469 7.31 -23.92 51.18
N HIS A 470 6.29 -24.79 51.27
CA HIS A 470 5.00 -24.45 51.87
C HIS A 470 5.06 -24.37 53.42
N ALA A 471 6.01 -25.09 54.01
CA ALA A 471 6.27 -25.10 55.44
C ALA A 471 7.77 -25.24 55.69
N TYR A 472 8.33 -24.34 56.49
CA TYR A 472 9.72 -24.37 56.96
C TYR A 472 9.75 -24.80 58.43
N LYS A 473 10.82 -25.49 58.84
CA LYS A 473 11.04 -25.86 60.24
C LYS A 473 12.40 -25.35 60.72
N THR A 474 12.42 -24.69 61.88
CA THR A 474 13.64 -24.23 62.54
C THR A 474 13.59 -24.51 64.04
N TYR A 475 14.74 -24.40 64.70
CA TYR A 475 14.92 -24.65 66.12
C TYR A 475 15.65 -23.47 66.75
N ILE A 476 15.29 -23.13 67.98
CA ILE A 476 16.00 -22.12 68.78
C ILE A 476 16.12 -22.63 70.20
N PHE A 477 17.27 -22.41 70.85
CA PHE A 477 17.35 -22.60 72.29
C PHE A 477 16.51 -21.54 73.01
N GLU A 478 15.97 -21.90 74.16
CA GLU A 478 15.45 -20.91 75.10
C GLU A 478 16.56 -19.99 75.64
N ASN A 479 16.18 -19.03 76.50
CA ASN A 479 17.09 -18.01 77.05
C ASN A 479 17.85 -17.21 75.97
N ASN A 480 17.35 -17.23 74.73
CA ASN A 480 17.96 -16.55 73.59
C ASN A 480 17.97 -15.04 73.79
N SER A 481 18.99 -14.37 73.24
CA SER A 481 18.99 -12.91 73.15
C SER A 481 17.90 -12.43 72.17
N PRO A 482 17.24 -11.30 72.46
CA PRO A 482 16.47 -10.55 71.47
C PRO A 482 17.35 -10.10 70.28
N GLY A 483 16.77 -10.08 69.09
CA GLY A 483 17.42 -9.68 67.83
C GLY A 483 17.98 -10.83 66.98
N VAL A 484 18.12 -12.04 67.55
CA VAL A 484 18.67 -13.22 66.85
C VAL A 484 17.84 -13.56 65.61
N SER A 485 18.52 -13.77 64.48
CA SER A 485 17.95 -14.24 63.22
C SER A 485 17.75 -15.77 63.23
N LEU A 486 16.54 -16.24 62.92
CA LEU A 486 16.17 -17.66 62.89
C LEU A 486 16.40 -18.34 61.54
N LEU A 487 15.95 -17.68 60.48
CA LEU A 487 15.77 -18.25 59.15
C LEU A 487 15.60 -17.10 58.14
N SER A 488 16.17 -17.25 56.95
CA SER A 488 15.80 -16.43 55.79
C SER A 488 14.76 -17.18 54.97
N LEU A 489 13.60 -16.59 54.77
CA LEU A 489 12.63 -17.08 53.78
C LEU A 489 13.01 -16.54 52.39
N GLN A 490 12.66 -17.30 51.36
CA GLN A 490 12.82 -16.88 49.98
C GLN A 490 11.59 -17.32 49.17
N ALA A 491 10.92 -16.32 48.59
CA ALA A 491 9.98 -16.47 47.50
C ALA A 491 10.59 -15.97 46.19
N THR A 492 10.00 -16.38 45.08
CA THR A 492 10.33 -15.96 43.71
C THR A 492 9.07 -15.61 42.98
N ASP A 493 9.14 -14.58 42.13
CA ASP A 493 8.03 -14.09 41.33
C ASP A 493 8.43 -14.07 39.84
N PRO A 494 7.61 -14.60 38.91
CA PRO A 494 7.90 -14.57 37.48
C PRO A 494 7.87 -13.18 36.82
N ASP A 495 7.07 -12.24 37.35
CA ASP A 495 6.64 -11.01 36.67
C ASP A 495 7.79 -9.97 36.52
N ALA A 496 7.51 -8.72 36.15
CA ALA A 496 8.54 -7.70 35.91
C ALA A 496 8.47 -6.49 36.85
N GLY A 497 9.66 -5.97 37.17
CA GLY A 497 9.84 -4.66 37.79
C GLY A 497 9.17 -4.54 39.16
N GLN A 498 8.01 -3.87 39.20
CA GLN A 498 7.26 -3.63 40.42
C GLN A 498 6.33 -4.81 40.78
N ASN A 499 5.85 -5.58 39.79
CA ASN A 499 5.02 -6.76 40.00
C ASN A 499 5.87 -7.86 40.65
N ALA A 500 7.07 -8.16 40.13
CA ALA A 500 8.01 -9.05 40.84
C ALA A 500 8.67 -8.46 42.11
N ARG A 501 8.27 -7.29 42.63
CA ARG A 501 8.90 -6.67 43.81
C ARG A 501 8.34 -7.21 45.13
N ILE A 502 8.75 -8.43 45.49
CA ILE A 502 8.34 -9.12 46.71
C ILE A 502 8.66 -8.30 47.99
N GLY A 503 7.66 -8.17 48.86
CA GLY A 503 7.76 -7.79 50.26
C GLY A 503 7.30 -8.92 51.19
N TYR A 504 8.02 -9.12 52.31
CA TYR A 504 7.71 -10.15 53.31
C TYR A 504 6.98 -9.56 54.52
N TYR A 505 5.84 -10.15 54.88
CA TYR A 505 4.97 -9.67 55.95
C TYR A 505 4.59 -10.80 56.91
N LEU A 506 4.68 -10.55 58.21
CA LEU A 506 4.17 -11.45 59.22
C LEU A 506 2.63 -11.38 59.22
N VAL A 507 1.95 -12.51 59.14
CA VAL A 507 0.47 -12.52 59.13
C VAL A 507 -0.04 -12.31 60.55
N ASP A 508 -0.84 -11.25 60.75
CA ASP A 508 -1.49 -10.95 62.04
C ASP A 508 -2.29 -12.16 62.52
N THR A 509 -1.74 -12.79 63.55
CA THR A 509 -2.25 -13.98 64.22
C THR A 509 -1.87 -13.86 65.70
N ASP A 510 -2.70 -14.43 66.58
CA ASP A 510 -2.43 -14.47 68.02
C ASP A 510 -1.86 -15.84 68.41
N VAL A 511 -0.78 -15.84 69.19
CA VAL A 511 -0.28 -17.02 69.90
C VAL A 511 -0.51 -16.79 71.40
N ASN A 512 -1.29 -17.67 72.02
CA ASN A 512 -1.68 -17.61 73.43
C ASN A 512 -2.17 -16.23 73.92
N GLY A 513 -2.92 -15.53 73.05
CA GLY A 513 -3.54 -14.24 73.37
C GLY A 513 -2.60 -13.02 73.27
N SER A 514 -1.39 -13.19 72.72
CA SER A 514 -0.51 -12.10 72.31
C SER A 514 -0.25 -12.16 70.79
N PRO A 515 -0.17 -11.01 70.09
CA PRO A 515 0.05 -11.00 68.66
C PRO A 515 1.46 -11.53 68.35
N VAL A 516 1.60 -12.29 67.25
CA VAL A 516 2.88 -12.92 66.87
C VAL A 516 4.00 -11.89 66.65
N SER A 517 3.65 -10.66 66.28
CA SER A 517 4.57 -9.51 66.16
C SER A 517 5.26 -9.10 67.48
N SER A 518 4.79 -9.58 68.64
CA SER A 518 5.45 -9.40 69.94
C SER A 518 6.54 -10.45 70.23
N TYR A 519 6.58 -11.54 69.45
CA TYR A 519 7.56 -12.62 69.58
C TYR A 519 8.57 -12.64 68.43
N PHE A 520 8.11 -12.32 67.21
CA PHE A 520 8.91 -12.36 65.98
C PHE A 520 8.68 -11.11 65.13
N SER A 521 9.70 -10.72 64.38
CA SER A 521 9.60 -9.73 63.31
C SER A 521 10.22 -10.31 62.03
N VAL A 522 9.80 -9.82 60.86
CA VAL A 522 10.37 -10.21 59.57
C VAL A 522 10.90 -8.97 58.87
N ASN A 523 12.09 -9.07 58.28
CA ASN A 523 12.62 -8.04 57.41
C ASN A 523 11.87 -8.08 56.07
N ALA A 524 11.19 -6.98 55.74
CA ALA A 524 10.31 -6.91 54.57
C ALA A 524 11.03 -7.09 53.23
N GLU A 525 12.35 -6.87 53.15
CA GLU A 525 13.11 -6.97 51.89
C GLU A 525 13.96 -8.25 51.81
N SER A 526 14.55 -8.69 52.94
CA SER A 526 15.42 -9.88 52.96
C SER A 526 14.72 -11.18 53.37
N GLY A 527 13.49 -11.12 53.87
CA GLY A 527 12.75 -12.31 54.34
C GLY A 527 13.33 -12.95 55.61
N ILE A 528 14.31 -12.30 56.27
CA ILE A 528 14.92 -12.80 57.51
C ILE A 528 13.96 -12.60 58.68
N ILE A 529 13.69 -13.68 59.41
CA ILE A 529 12.90 -13.67 60.64
C ILE A 529 13.84 -13.42 61.82
N HIS A 530 13.56 -12.37 62.59
CA HIS A 530 14.24 -12.03 63.84
C HIS A 530 13.34 -12.30 65.03
N VAL A 531 13.95 -12.68 66.15
CA VAL A 531 13.27 -12.89 67.42
C VAL A 531 13.22 -11.61 68.23
N VAL A 532 12.04 -11.23 68.73
CA VAL A 532 11.81 -9.98 69.48
C VAL A 532 11.99 -10.18 71.00
N ARG A 533 11.89 -11.42 71.50
CA ARG A 533 11.89 -11.75 72.94
C ARG A 533 12.69 -13.03 73.23
N SER A 534 13.26 -13.14 74.42
CA SER A 534 13.73 -14.43 74.94
C SER A 534 12.56 -15.41 75.10
N PHE A 535 12.75 -16.66 74.69
CA PHE A 535 11.83 -17.76 74.97
C PHE A 535 12.23 -18.53 76.23
N ASP A 536 11.27 -19.26 76.76
CA ASP A 536 11.26 -20.06 77.98
C ASP A 536 10.50 -21.34 77.59
N TYR A 537 11.15 -22.50 77.71
CA TYR A 537 10.63 -23.76 77.19
C TYR A 537 9.48 -24.30 78.06
N GLU A 538 9.45 -23.96 79.34
CA GLU A 538 8.44 -24.41 80.31
C GLU A 538 7.10 -23.73 80.04
N GLN A 539 7.13 -22.48 79.58
CA GLN A 539 5.98 -21.73 79.09
C GLN A 539 5.61 -22.08 77.64
N MET A 540 6.57 -22.15 76.71
CA MET A 540 6.31 -22.18 75.26
C MET A 540 7.25 -23.12 74.48
N LYS A 541 6.81 -24.35 74.22
CA LYS A 541 7.62 -25.40 73.56
C LYS A 541 7.67 -25.31 72.03
N ASP A 542 6.66 -24.70 71.39
CA ASP A 542 6.65 -24.43 69.95
C ASP A 542 5.80 -23.21 69.54
N PHE A 543 6.13 -22.64 68.38
CA PHE A 543 5.37 -21.58 67.72
C PHE A 543 5.08 -21.99 66.27
N LYS A 544 3.82 -21.84 65.86
CA LYS A 544 3.40 -21.92 64.45
C LYS A 544 3.01 -20.54 63.96
N ILE A 545 3.87 -19.94 63.13
CA ILE A 545 3.63 -18.62 62.54
C ILE A 545 3.37 -18.76 61.03
N HIS A 546 2.71 -17.77 60.44
CA HIS A 546 2.51 -17.69 59.00
C HIS A 546 3.15 -16.40 58.48
N VAL A 547 3.93 -16.50 57.41
CA VAL A 547 4.56 -15.35 56.76
C VAL A 547 4.04 -15.27 55.33
N ARG A 548 3.58 -14.09 54.94
CA ARG A 548 3.17 -13.77 53.58
C ARG A 548 4.34 -13.23 52.77
N ALA A 549 4.50 -13.70 51.55
CA ALA A 549 5.19 -12.96 50.50
C ALA A 549 4.09 -12.29 49.67
N GLN A 550 4.21 -10.98 49.44
CA GLN A 550 3.25 -10.17 48.70
C GLN A 550 4.03 -9.31 47.71
N ASP A 551 3.51 -9.14 46.51
CA ASP A 551 4.17 -8.32 45.49
C ASP A 551 4.01 -6.82 45.73
N GLY A 552 4.57 -6.03 44.81
CA GLY A 552 4.38 -4.58 44.73
C GLY A 552 3.25 -4.16 43.78
N GLY A 553 2.44 -5.11 43.29
CA GLY A 553 1.47 -4.97 42.21
C GLY A 553 0.21 -4.18 42.54
N SER A 554 -0.73 -4.15 41.59
CA SER A 554 -2.02 -3.47 41.73
C SER A 554 -3.09 -4.09 40.83
N PRO A 555 -3.99 -4.96 41.35
CA PRO A 555 -4.07 -5.40 42.75
C PRO A 555 -2.87 -6.26 43.16
N PRO A 556 -2.37 -6.15 44.40
CA PRO A 556 -1.25 -6.95 44.83
C PRO A 556 -1.67 -8.39 45.20
N LEU A 557 -0.94 -9.37 44.67
CA LEU A 557 -1.09 -10.80 44.94
C LEU A 557 -0.06 -11.27 45.98
N GLY A 558 -0.22 -12.49 46.48
CA GLY A 558 0.63 -13.00 47.54
C GLY A 558 0.29 -14.41 48.03
N SER A 559 1.30 -15.14 48.47
CA SER A 559 1.18 -16.47 49.06
C SER A 559 1.60 -16.46 50.53
N ASN A 560 1.20 -17.48 51.30
CA ASN A 560 1.61 -17.64 52.70
C ASN A 560 2.42 -18.93 52.88
N ALA A 561 3.58 -18.87 53.53
CA ALA A 561 4.30 -20.02 54.06
C ALA A 561 4.07 -20.17 55.56
N THR A 562 4.08 -21.42 56.04
CA THR A 562 4.10 -21.72 57.49
C THR A 562 5.54 -21.80 57.98
N VAL A 563 5.85 -21.26 59.17
CA VAL A 563 7.11 -21.53 59.85
C VAL A 563 6.82 -22.16 61.21
N LEU A 564 7.38 -23.36 61.40
CA LEU A 564 7.33 -24.12 62.65
C LEU A 564 8.64 -23.90 63.40
N ILE A 565 8.56 -23.27 64.56
CA ILE A 565 9.70 -22.89 65.39
C ILE A 565 9.61 -23.73 66.67
N ASN A 566 10.51 -24.69 66.84
CA ASN A 566 10.57 -25.49 68.07
C ASN A 566 11.59 -24.89 69.02
N VAL A 567 11.18 -24.63 70.26
CA VAL A 567 12.09 -24.21 71.33
C VAL A 567 12.83 -25.45 71.86
N GLN A 568 14.11 -25.28 72.17
CA GLN A 568 15.00 -26.30 72.72
C GLN A 568 15.40 -25.91 74.15
N ASP A 569 14.75 -26.59 75.09
CA ASP A 569 15.16 -26.96 76.45
C ASP A 569 16.69 -26.83 76.71
N GLN A 570 17.07 -26.04 77.71
CA GLN A 570 18.40 -26.02 78.33
C GLN A 570 18.28 -26.41 79.81
N ASN A 571 19.38 -26.78 80.47
CA ASN A 571 19.35 -27.10 81.90
C ASN A 571 19.28 -25.79 82.70
N ASP A 572 18.07 -25.24 82.79
CA ASP A 572 17.71 -23.88 83.19
C ASP A 572 17.16 -23.82 84.62
N ASN A 573 16.37 -24.82 85.03
CA ASN A 573 15.88 -24.96 86.39
C ASN A 573 16.82 -25.84 87.22
N ALA A 574 16.39 -26.37 88.36
CA ALA A 574 17.20 -27.24 89.21
C ALA A 574 16.27 -28.08 90.09
N PRO A 575 16.65 -29.32 90.43
CA PRO A 575 15.67 -30.31 90.89
C PRO A 575 15.08 -29.95 92.25
N GLN A 576 13.78 -29.65 92.30
CA GLN A 576 13.09 -29.28 93.53
C GLN A 576 12.70 -30.53 94.34
N VAL A 577 13.29 -30.69 95.52
CA VAL A 577 12.88 -31.73 96.48
C VAL A 577 11.54 -31.36 97.11
N LEU A 578 10.51 -32.19 96.87
CA LEU A 578 9.16 -32.04 97.41
C LEU A 578 8.99 -32.78 98.75
N TYR A 579 9.67 -33.92 98.94
CA TYR A 579 9.61 -34.72 100.15
C TYR A 579 10.99 -35.33 100.48
N PRO A 580 11.43 -35.35 101.76
CA PRO A 580 10.76 -34.78 102.94
C PRO A 580 10.79 -33.24 102.97
N VAL A 581 9.77 -32.64 103.59
CA VAL A 581 9.49 -31.20 103.54
C VAL A 581 10.51 -30.40 104.39
N GLN A 582 11.34 -29.60 103.74
CA GLN A 582 12.36 -28.76 104.40
C GLN A 582 11.79 -27.44 104.94
N SER A 583 10.91 -27.50 105.96
CA SER A 583 10.50 -26.31 106.72
C SER A 583 11.49 -25.98 107.84
N GLY A 584 12.07 -24.77 107.80
CA GLY A 584 13.25 -24.37 108.58
C GLY A 584 13.15 -24.32 110.12
N ALA A 585 12.06 -24.81 110.72
CA ALA A 585 11.87 -24.93 112.16
C ALA A 585 11.31 -26.29 112.62
N SER A 586 11.05 -27.24 111.70
CA SER A 586 10.53 -28.57 112.03
C SER A 586 11.08 -29.61 111.06
N VAL A 587 12.19 -30.23 111.44
CA VAL A 587 12.73 -31.38 110.70
C VAL A 587 12.14 -32.64 111.31
N VAL A 588 11.13 -33.20 110.66
CA VAL A 588 10.60 -34.53 111.02
C VAL A 588 11.74 -35.54 110.90
N ALA A 589 12.05 -36.23 111.99
CA ALA A 589 13.01 -37.33 111.97
C ALA A 589 12.27 -38.62 111.63
N GLU A 590 12.67 -39.27 110.53
CA GLU A 590 12.11 -40.56 110.13
C GLU A 590 12.62 -41.64 111.10
N ILE A 591 11.73 -42.46 111.66
CA ILE A 591 12.09 -43.43 112.72
C ILE A 591 12.41 -44.80 112.12
N VAL A 592 13.54 -45.37 112.52
CA VAL A 592 13.97 -46.74 112.19
C VAL A 592 14.05 -47.55 113.49
N PRO A 593 13.28 -48.64 113.64
CA PRO A 593 13.39 -49.50 114.81
C PRO A 593 14.74 -50.24 114.81
N ARG A 594 15.27 -50.56 115.99
CA ARG A 594 16.50 -51.37 116.14
C ARG A 594 16.30 -52.78 115.57
N SER A 595 15.06 -53.26 115.54
CA SER A 595 14.65 -54.51 114.89
C SER A 595 14.53 -54.43 113.36
N ALA A 596 15.03 -53.38 112.70
CA ALA A 596 14.99 -53.26 111.25
C ALA A 596 15.98 -54.24 110.57
N ASP A 597 15.44 -55.12 109.74
CA ASP A 597 16.20 -56.03 108.87
C ASP A 597 16.98 -55.27 107.78
N VAL A 598 17.85 -55.99 107.07
CA VAL A 598 18.56 -55.50 105.87
C VAL A 598 17.56 -55.21 104.76
N GLY A 599 17.64 -54.03 104.16
CA GLY A 599 16.75 -53.56 103.10
C GLY A 599 15.48 -52.86 103.59
N TYR A 600 15.34 -52.61 104.89
CA TYR A 600 14.22 -51.86 105.46
C TYR A 600 14.13 -50.45 104.85
N LEU A 601 12.95 -50.08 104.35
CA LEU A 601 12.68 -48.77 103.76
C LEU A 601 12.52 -47.72 104.87
N VAL A 602 13.49 -46.81 104.97
CA VAL A 602 13.51 -45.72 105.94
C VAL A 602 12.56 -44.61 105.51
N THR A 603 12.74 -44.14 104.28
CA THR A 603 11.95 -43.08 103.65
C THR A 603 12.28 -43.02 102.15
N LYS A 604 11.68 -42.11 101.41
CA LYS A 604 11.94 -41.89 99.98
C LYS A 604 12.09 -40.41 99.67
N VAL A 605 13.23 -40.01 99.13
CA VAL A 605 13.38 -38.65 98.58
C VAL A 605 12.58 -38.56 97.29
N VAL A 606 11.69 -37.57 97.21
CA VAL A 606 10.91 -37.27 96.01
C VAL A 606 11.27 -35.86 95.57
N ALA A 607 11.78 -35.74 94.35
CA ALA A 607 12.04 -34.48 93.69
C ALA A 607 11.38 -34.45 92.31
N VAL A 608 11.24 -33.25 91.76
CA VAL A 608 10.79 -32.97 90.40
C VAL A 608 11.75 -31.97 89.78
N ASP A 609 11.93 -32.02 88.46
CA ASP A 609 12.42 -30.87 87.71
C ASP A 609 11.32 -30.30 86.82
N VAL A 610 11.53 -29.07 86.34
CA VAL A 610 10.57 -28.36 85.48
C VAL A 610 10.92 -28.50 83.99
N ASP A 611 12.22 -28.65 83.69
CA ASP A 611 12.81 -28.89 82.37
C ASP A 611 12.29 -30.22 81.73
N SER A 612 12.90 -30.73 80.66
CA SER A 612 12.47 -32.01 80.06
C SER A 612 13.62 -32.91 79.57
N GLY A 613 13.27 -34.09 79.04
CA GLY A 613 14.22 -35.02 78.44
C GLY A 613 15.29 -35.53 79.41
N GLN A 614 16.54 -35.08 79.24
CA GLN A 614 17.66 -35.39 80.14
C GLN A 614 17.84 -34.35 81.25
N ASN A 615 17.41 -33.10 81.03
CA ASN A 615 17.50 -32.02 81.99
C ASN A 615 16.59 -32.30 83.20
N ALA A 616 15.39 -32.87 82.96
CA ALA A 616 14.55 -33.41 84.03
C ALA A 616 14.83 -34.88 84.44
N TRP A 617 15.92 -35.52 83.97
CA TRP A 617 16.22 -36.90 84.35
C TRP A 617 16.98 -36.96 85.68
N LEU A 618 16.24 -37.21 86.76
CA LEU A 618 16.76 -37.18 88.13
C LEU A 618 17.58 -38.44 88.50
N SER A 619 18.70 -38.22 89.17
CA SER A 619 19.52 -39.24 89.83
C SER A 619 19.76 -38.91 91.31
N TYR A 620 19.73 -39.93 92.18
CA TYR A 620 19.76 -39.77 93.64
C TYR A 620 21.05 -40.35 94.24
N LYS A 621 21.81 -39.55 95.00
CA LYS A 621 23.15 -39.92 95.50
C LYS A 621 23.33 -39.56 96.98
N LEU A 622 23.86 -40.48 97.78
CA LEU A 622 24.16 -40.23 99.20
C LEU A 622 25.51 -39.51 99.37
N GLN A 623 25.48 -38.18 99.45
CA GLN A 623 26.71 -37.37 99.54
C GLN A 623 27.36 -37.44 100.92
N LYS A 624 26.57 -37.37 102.01
CA LYS A 624 27.09 -37.47 103.39
C LYS A 624 26.13 -38.29 104.26
N ALA A 625 26.67 -38.99 105.25
CA ALA A 625 25.92 -39.76 106.23
C ALA A 625 26.71 -39.81 107.55
N THR A 626 26.03 -39.91 108.70
CA THR A 626 26.68 -40.15 110.00
C THR A 626 27.40 -41.50 110.02
N ASP A 627 26.76 -42.57 109.52
CA ASP A 627 27.44 -43.77 109.02
C ASP A 627 27.07 -44.03 107.54
N ARG A 628 28.08 -44.14 106.68
CA ARG A 628 27.93 -44.52 105.25
C ARG A 628 27.75 -46.02 105.03
N ALA A 629 28.04 -46.86 106.01
CA ALA A 629 27.87 -48.32 105.93
C ALA A 629 26.49 -48.79 106.43
N LEU A 630 25.65 -47.89 106.95
CA LEU A 630 24.33 -48.20 107.51
C LEU A 630 23.19 -47.97 106.50
N PHE A 631 23.31 -47.00 105.59
CA PHE A 631 22.24 -46.62 104.65
C PHE A 631 22.71 -46.52 103.20
N GLU A 632 21.85 -46.93 102.28
CA GLU A 632 21.96 -46.70 100.83
C GLU A 632 20.81 -45.82 100.32
N VAL A 633 20.98 -45.27 99.12
CA VAL A 633 19.94 -44.53 98.40
C VAL A 633 19.84 -45.07 96.98
N GLY A 634 18.65 -45.50 96.57
CA GLY A 634 18.43 -46.05 95.23
C GLY A 634 18.54 -44.98 94.13
N LEU A 635 19.47 -45.18 93.20
CA LEU A 635 19.94 -44.18 92.22
C LEU A 635 18.82 -43.55 91.36
N GLN A 636 17.74 -44.28 91.08
CA GLN A 636 16.66 -43.85 90.17
C GLN A 636 15.31 -43.59 90.88
N ASN A 637 15.14 -44.07 92.12
CA ASN A 637 13.88 -43.97 92.86
C ASN A 637 14.00 -43.15 94.15
N GLY A 638 15.20 -42.79 94.61
CA GLY A 638 15.39 -41.98 95.83
C GLY A 638 15.02 -42.69 97.14
N GLU A 639 14.75 -43.99 97.11
CA GLU A 639 14.43 -44.77 98.31
C GLU A 639 15.67 -44.96 99.19
N ILE A 640 15.55 -44.61 100.46
CA ILE A 640 16.61 -44.77 101.47
C ILE A 640 16.38 -46.08 102.22
N ARG A 641 17.37 -46.97 102.23
CA ARG A 641 17.25 -48.32 102.82
C ARG A 641 18.43 -48.66 103.73
N THR A 642 18.23 -49.58 104.67
CA THR A 642 19.30 -50.12 105.53
C THR A 642 20.19 -51.11 104.77
N VAL A 643 21.51 -50.92 104.79
CA VAL A 643 22.50 -51.81 104.14
C VAL A 643 22.89 -52.98 105.05
N ARG A 644 22.79 -52.77 106.36
CA ARG A 644 23.06 -53.77 107.40
C ARG A 644 22.03 -53.62 108.52
N GLN A 645 21.90 -54.65 109.34
CA GLN A 645 21.12 -54.59 110.57
C GLN A 645 21.68 -53.49 111.50
N VAL A 646 20.78 -52.78 112.17
CA VAL A 646 21.12 -51.71 113.12
C VAL A 646 21.56 -52.32 114.45
N THR A 647 22.51 -51.70 115.15
CA THR A 647 23.10 -52.22 116.38
C THR A 647 23.15 -51.17 117.49
N ASP A 648 23.23 -51.58 118.75
CA ASP A 648 23.30 -50.66 119.91
C ASP A 648 24.60 -49.81 119.99
N LYS A 649 25.49 -49.94 119.01
CA LYS A 649 26.68 -49.09 118.84
C LYS A 649 26.48 -47.97 117.83
N ASP A 650 25.39 -48.03 117.06
CA ASP A 650 25.08 -47.04 116.03
C ASP A 650 24.43 -45.81 116.67
N ALA A 651 24.85 -44.62 116.25
CA ALA A 651 24.35 -43.39 116.84
C ALA A 651 22.83 -43.25 116.63
N VAL A 652 22.08 -42.98 117.70
CA VAL A 652 20.62 -42.78 117.69
C VAL A 652 20.21 -41.71 116.68
N LYS A 653 20.99 -40.63 116.58
CA LYS A 653 20.76 -39.51 115.64
C LYS A 653 21.63 -39.64 114.40
N GLN A 654 21.07 -40.23 113.35
CA GLN A 654 21.67 -40.32 112.03
C GLN A 654 21.26 -39.11 111.18
N ARG A 655 22.21 -38.51 110.44
CA ARG A 655 21.93 -37.43 109.48
C ARG A 655 22.46 -37.82 108.11
N LEU A 656 21.57 -37.86 107.13
CA LEU A 656 21.85 -38.21 105.74
C LEU A 656 21.69 -36.95 104.89
N THR A 657 22.71 -36.59 104.12
CA THR A 657 22.61 -35.56 103.08
C THR A 657 22.53 -36.28 101.73
N VAL A 658 21.32 -36.38 101.19
CA VAL A 658 21.06 -36.90 99.85
C VAL A 658 21.12 -35.71 98.89
N VAL A 659 21.72 -35.93 97.73
CA VAL A 659 21.73 -34.99 96.62
C VAL A 659 20.90 -35.60 95.49
N VAL A 660 20.03 -34.78 94.92
CA VAL A 660 19.38 -35.07 93.64
C VAL A 660 20.15 -34.29 92.59
N GLU A 661 20.66 -34.98 91.57
CA GLU A 661 21.42 -34.42 90.46
C GLU A 661 20.71 -34.81 89.16
N ASP A 662 20.47 -33.86 88.28
CA ASP A 662 19.94 -34.13 86.93
C ASP A 662 21.00 -34.79 86.01
N ASN A 663 20.64 -35.10 84.76
CA ASN A 663 21.57 -35.51 83.70
C ASN A 663 21.85 -34.37 82.68
N GLY A 664 21.52 -33.12 83.01
CA GLY A 664 21.71 -31.97 82.13
C GLY A 664 23.17 -31.57 81.93
N GLN A 665 23.41 -30.59 81.06
CA GLN A 665 24.75 -30.03 80.83
C GLN A 665 24.69 -28.49 80.77
N PRO A 666 25.23 -27.76 81.78
CA PRO A 666 25.84 -28.28 83.01
C PRO A 666 24.80 -28.92 83.94
N SER A 667 25.17 -30.04 84.57
CA SER A 667 24.29 -30.70 85.53
C SER A 667 24.13 -29.86 86.79
N ARG A 668 22.90 -29.79 87.29
CA ARG A 668 22.52 -29.05 88.50
C ARG A 668 21.98 -30.02 89.55
N SER A 669 21.85 -29.50 90.78
CA SER A 669 21.54 -30.35 91.91
C SER A 669 20.90 -29.60 93.07
N ALA A 670 20.14 -30.34 93.87
CA ALA A 670 19.61 -29.89 95.15
C ALA A 670 19.94 -30.90 96.24
N THR A 671 20.09 -30.40 97.47
CA THR A 671 20.47 -31.23 98.63
C THR A 671 19.35 -31.27 99.66
N VAL A 672 19.07 -32.44 100.20
CA VAL A 672 18.12 -32.64 101.31
C VAL A 672 18.82 -33.29 102.50
N ASN A 673 18.58 -32.75 103.69
CA ASN A 673 19.03 -33.34 104.94
C ASN A 673 17.90 -34.16 105.54
N VAL A 674 17.99 -35.48 105.40
CA VAL A 674 17.11 -36.43 106.08
C VAL A 674 17.71 -36.75 107.44
N ASN A 675 17.04 -36.33 108.51
CA ASN A 675 17.36 -36.80 109.86
C ASN A 675 16.63 -38.12 110.08
N VAL A 676 17.35 -39.12 110.60
CA VAL A 676 16.83 -40.45 110.90
C VAL A 676 17.10 -40.75 112.37
N ALA A 677 16.08 -41.19 113.10
CA ALA A 677 16.16 -41.55 114.50
C ALA A 677 16.10 -43.08 114.66
N VAL A 678 17.16 -43.68 115.19
CA VAL A 678 17.20 -45.12 115.52
C VAL A 678 16.61 -45.31 116.92
N ALA A 679 15.35 -45.72 116.99
CA ALA A 679 14.60 -45.85 118.23
C ALA A 679 13.46 -46.86 118.08
N ASP A 680 13.20 -47.65 119.11
CA ASP A 680 12.12 -48.64 119.10
C ASP A 680 10.76 -48.02 119.47
N SER A 681 10.75 -46.79 119.99
CA SER A 681 9.50 -46.06 120.27
C SER A 681 9.66 -44.53 120.25
N PHE A 682 8.59 -43.83 119.88
CA PHE A 682 8.53 -42.35 119.83
C PHE A 682 8.97 -41.63 121.12
N PRO A 683 8.68 -42.13 122.34
CA PRO A 683 9.15 -41.51 123.58
C PRO A 683 10.68 -41.48 123.74
N GLU A 684 11.38 -42.49 123.22
CA GLU A 684 12.86 -42.60 123.26
C GLU A 684 13.52 -41.44 122.49
N VAL A 685 12.93 -41.08 121.34
CA VAL A 685 13.36 -39.96 120.49
C VAL A 685 13.21 -38.61 121.22
N LEU A 686 12.18 -38.46 122.06
CA LEU A 686 11.93 -37.21 122.80
C LEU A 686 12.93 -36.99 123.96
N SER A 687 13.58 -38.03 124.48
CA SER A 687 14.56 -37.92 125.56
C SER A 687 15.94 -37.40 125.13
N GLU A 688 16.37 -37.62 123.88
CA GLU A 688 17.68 -37.12 123.38
C GLU A 688 17.60 -35.79 122.61
N PHE A 689 16.40 -35.37 122.19
CA PHE A 689 16.20 -34.12 121.46
C PHE A 689 15.86 -32.95 122.41
N THR A 690 16.64 -32.76 123.48
CA THR A 690 16.41 -31.70 124.48
C THR A 690 16.85 -30.30 124.03
N ASP A 691 17.60 -30.18 122.93
CA ASP A 691 17.98 -28.89 122.31
C ASP A 691 16.84 -28.24 121.51
N PHE A 692 15.62 -28.25 122.06
CA PHE A 692 14.56 -27.33 121.68
C PHE A 692 14.54 -26.17 122.66
N THR A 693 15.21 -25.07 122.30
CA THR A 693 15.07 -23.79 122.99
C THR A 693 13.61 -23.34 122.90
N HIS A 694 12.86 -23.59 123.97
CA HIS A 694 11.46 -23.22 124.11
C HIS A 694 11.38 -21.71 124.39
N ASP A 695 11.60 -20.90 123.35
CA ASP A 695 11.53 -19.45 123.40
C ASP A 695 10.09 -19.01 123.73
N LYS A 696 9.85 -18.84 125.02
CA LYS A 696 8.60 -18.32 125.59
C LYS A 696 8.48 -16.80 125.39
N GLU A 697 8.70 -16.33 124.17
CA GLU A 697 8.07 -15.08 123.71
C GLU A 697 6.58 -15.34 123.50
N TYR A 698 5.83 -15.40 124.60
CA TYR A 698 4.37 -15.40 124.58
C TYR A 698 3.89 -14.02 124.12
N ASN A 699 3.92 -13.82 122.81
CA ASN A 699 3.95 -12.49 122.20
C ASN A 699 2.55 -11.86 122.25
N ASN A 700 2.24 -11.21 123.38
CA ASN A 700 0.97 -10.52 123.67
C ASN A 700 0.61 -9.42 122.64
N ASN A 701 1.52 -9.08 121.73
CA ASN A 701 1.26 -8.19 120.61
C ASN A 701 0.54 -8.89 119.45
N LEU A 702 0.64 -10.22 119.28
CA LEU A 702 0.05 -10.92 118.13
C LEU A 702 -1.48 -10.88 118.17
N THR A 703 -2.09 -11.05 119.35
CA THR A 703 -3.54 -10.90 119.53
C THR A 703 -3.98 -9.45 119.32
N PHE A 704 -3.18 -8.47 119.77
CA PHE A 704 -3.43 -7.05 119.49
C PHE A 704 -3.38 -6.74 117.98
N TYR A 705 -2.34 -7.18 117.27
CA TYR A 705 -2.22 -6.97 115.83
C TYR A 705 -3.27 -7.75 115.01
N LEU A 706 -3.68 -8.95 115.45
CA LEU A 706 -4.74 -9.70 114.79
C LEU A 706 -6.12 -9.06 114.99
N VAL A 707 -6.41 -8.52 116.18
CA VAL A 707 -7.62 -7.72 116.43
C VAL A 707 -7.58 -6.39 115.67
N LEU A 708 -6.42 -5.72 115.60
CA LEU A 708 -6.21 -4.50 114.82
C LEU A 708 -6.38 -4.76 113.32
N ALA A 709 -5.88 -5.89 112.80
CA ALA A 709 -6.07 -6.31 111.42
C ALA A 709 -7.53 -6.66 111.12
N LEU A 710 -8.22 -7.39 112.00
CA LEU A 710 -9.66 -7.65 111.87
C LEU A 710 -10.48 -6.34 111.88
N ALA A 711 -10.13 -5.39 112.75
CA ALA A 711 -10.75 -4.07 112.79
C ALA A 711 -10.46 -3.26 111.50
N ALA A 712 -9.23 -3.29 111.00
CA ALA A 712 -8.83 -2.60 109.78
C ALA A 712 -9.49 -3.20 108.52
N VAL A 713 -9.55 -4.53 108.40
CA VAL A 713 -10.24 -5.22 107.30
C VAL A 713 -11.75 -5.01 107.37
N SER A 714 -12.34 -5.03 108.57
CA SER A 714 -13.75 -4.68 108.78
C SER A 714 -14.03 -3.22 108.39
N PHE A 715 -13.16 -2.28 108.78
CA PHE A 715 -13.27 -0.87 108.40
C PHE A 715 -13.11 -0.66 106.89
N LEU A 716 -12.17 -1.34 106.23
CA LEU A 716 -12.01 -1.33 104.77
C LEU A 716 -13.21 -1.94 104.04
N PHE A 717 -13.78 -3.03 104.58
CA PHE A 717 -14.98 -3.65 104.02
C PHE A 717 -16.22 -2.75 104.15
N ILE A 718 -16.41 -2.13 105.32
CA ILE A 718 -17.51 -1.18 105.59
C ILE A 718 -17.35 0.09 104.75
N THR A 719 -16.13 0.64 104.63
CA THR A 719 -15.89 1.82 103.78
C THR A 719 -16.04 1.50 102.29
N CYS A 720 -15.60 0.33 101.81
CA CYS A 720 -15.92 -0.15 100.47
C CYS A 720 -17.43 -0.31 100.24
N LEU A 721 -18.19 -0.86 101.20
CA LEU A 721 -19.65 -0.94 101.11
C LEU A 721 -20.29 0.46 101.06
N VAL A 722 -19.84 1.40 101.88
CA VAL A 722 -20.32 2.80 101.88
C VAL A 722 -19.98 3.49 100.56
N VAL A 723 -18.78 3.26 99.99
CA VAL A 723 -18.39 3.79 98.67
C VAL A 723 -19.22 3.17 97.55
N ILE A 724 -19.44 1.85 97.55
CA ILE A 724 -20.28 1.15 96.56
C ILE A 724 -21.73 1.65 96.64
N ILE A 725 -22.29 1.79 97.85
CA ILE A 725 -23.63 2.35 98.07
C ILE A 725 -23.68 3.81 97.60
N SER A 726 -22.66 4.62 97.91
CA SER A 726 -22.57 6.03 97.47
C SER A 726 -22.49 6.15 95.95
N VAL A 727 -21.67 5.34 95.28
CA VAL A 727 -21.55 5.29 93.81
C VAL A 727 -22.83 4.77 93.16
N LYS A 728 -23.52 3.80 93.79
CA LYS A 728 -24.80 3.27 93.28
C LYS A 728 -25.94 4.29 93.44
N ILE A 729 -26.00 5.01 94.56
CA ILE A 729 -26.91 6.15 94.77
C ILE A 729 -26.57 7.29 93.80
N TYR A 730 -25.28 7.61 93.59
CA TYR A 730 -24.85 8.66 92.67
C TYR A 730 -25.23 8.33 91.22
N ARG A 731 -24.94 7.12 90.72
CA ARG A 731 -25.38 6.65 89.39
C ARG A 731 -26.90 6.60 89.26
N TRP A 732 -27.62 6.18 90.30
CA TRP A 732 -29.09 6.18 90.33
C TRP A 732 -29.70 7.60 90.34
N ARG A 733 -28.98 8.59 90.89
CA ARG A 733 -29.38 10.00 90.91
C ARG A 733 -29.01 10.74 89.61
N GLN A 734 -27.87 10.42 89.00
CA GLN A 734 -27.50 10.92 87.65
C GLN A 734 -28.47 10.42 86.58
N SER A 735 -28.85 9.14 86.60
CA SER A 735 -29.70 8.49 85.58
C SER A 735 -31.17 8.96 85.54
N ARG A 736 -31.57 9.94 86.38
CA ARG A 736 -32.90 10.57 86.34
C ARG A 736 -32.92 12.06 85.98
N LEU A 737 -31.77 12.72 85.81
CA LEU A 737 -31.74 14.20 85.81
C LEU A 737 -31.71 14.87 84.42
N TYR A 738 -31.27 14.19 83.35
CA TYR A 738 -31.28 14.78 81.99
C TYR A 738 -31.77 13.80 80.92
N TYR A 739 -33.07 13.86 80.64
CA TYR A 739 -33.70 13.26 79.46
C TYR A 739 -34.80 14.19 78.91
N LYS A 740 -34.37 15.22 78.16
CA LYS A 740 -35.15 16.12 77.27
C LYS A 740 -34.12 17.03 76.56
N SER A 741 -33.58 16.64 75.40
CA SER A 741 -34.14 16.81 74.04
C SER A 741 -33.90 18.21 73.42
N THR A 742 -32.84 18.37 72.61
CA THR A 742 -32.91 18.72 71.15
C THR A 742 -31.52 18.74 70.47
N LEU A 743 -31.51 18.22 69.23
CA LEU A 743 -30.55 18.20 68.10
C LEU A 743 -29.67 19.46 67.82
N PRO A 744 -28.70 19.43 66.86
CA PRO A 744 -27.99 18.31 66.20
C PRO A 744 -26.45 18.48 66.02
N VAL A 745 -25.72 17.37 65.78
CA VAL A 745 -24.47 17.34 64.97
C VAL A 745 -24.46 16.06 64.13
N ILE A 746 -23.99 16.10 62.88
CA ILE A 746 -23.98 14.98 61.92
C ILE A 746 -22.56 14.38 61.82
N PRO A 747 -22.39 13.05 61.72
CA PRO A 747 -21.07 12.40 61.74
C PRO A 747 -20.41 12.29 60.35
N TYR A 748 -19.09 12.04 60.35
CA TYR A 748 -18.33 11.61 59.17
C TYR A 748 -17.74 10.21 59.38
N TYR A 749 -17.93 9.34 58.39
CA TYR A 749 -17.22 8.07 58.20
C TYR A 749 -16.37 8.18 56.91
N PRO A 750 -15.26 7.42 56.77
CA PRO A 750 -14.46 7.44 55.56
C PRO A 750 -15.15 6.68 54.41
N PRO A 751 -15.16 7.20 53.16
CA PRO A 751 -15.77 6.52 52.03
C PRO A 751 -14.81 5.56 51.31
N ARG A 752 -15.34 4.40 50.90
CA ARG A 752 -14.91 3.77 49.64
C ARG A 752 -15.54 4.56 48.48
N TYR A 753 -14.88 4.61 47.33
CA TYR A 753 -15.55 4.89 46.07
C TYR A 753 -15.02 4.01 44.94
N THR A 754 -15.89 3.82 43.96
CA THR A 754 -15.68 3.11 42.69
C THR A 754 -16.13 4.05 41.57
N ASP A 755 -15.44 3.98 40.44
CA ASP A 755 -15.73 4.53 39.11
C ASP A 755 -16.80 5.63 38.95
N THR A 756 -16.37 6.79 38.43
CA THR A 756 -16.68 7.16 37.02
C THR A 756 -15.97 8.43 36.55
N ILE A 757 -15.38 8.33 35.35
CA ILE A 757 -15.15 9.36 34.30
C ILE A 757 -15.35 10.84 34.70
N GLY A 758 -14.29 11.67 34.62
CA GLY A 758 -14.44 13.13 34.62
C GLY A 758 -13.19 13.96 34.94
N THR A 759 -12.38 14.26 33.93
CA THR A 759 -11.28 15.25 33.87
C THR A 759 -11.15 16.30 35.02
N GLY A 760 -10.02 16.29 35.74
CA GLY A 760 -9.63 17.38 36.65
C GLY A 760 -8.15 17.28 37.08
N THR A 761 -7.34 18.31 36.79
CA THR A 761 -5.87 18.27 36.98
C THR A 761 -5.41 18.89 38.31
N LEU A 762 -4.54 18.16 39.02
CA LEU A 762 -3.51 18.64 39.96
C LEU A 762 -3.93 19.52 41.17
N GLN A 763 -3.50 19.12 42.38
CA GLN A 763 -2.24 19.67 42.94
C GLN A 763 -1.75 18.88 44.17
N HIS A 764 -0.49 19.13 44.57
CA HIS A 764 0.22 18.36 45.60
C HIS A 764 -0.22 18.75 47.03
N ALA A 765 -0.46 17.74 47.88
CA ALA A 765 -0.57 17.93 49.33
C ALA A 765 0.81 17.72 49.99
N TYR A 766 1.40 18.80 50.52
CA TYR A 766 2.63 18.71 51.30
C TYR A 766 2.33 18.34 52.76
N ASN A 767 2.80 17.16 53.20
CA ASN A 767 2.84 16.82 54.62
C ASN A 767 4.00 17.55 55.32
N TYR A 768 3.73 18.12 56.50
CA TYR A 768 4.74 18.69 57.38
C TYR A 768 4.84 17.87 58.67
N GLU A 769 5.96 17.19 58.89
CA GLU A 769 6.27 16.59 60.19
C GLU A 769 6.89 17.62 61.14
N VAL A 770 6.44 17.61 62.40
CA VAL A 770 6.96 18.50 63.45
C VAL A 770 7.32 17.67 64.68
N TYR A 771 8.61 17.40 64.83
CA TYR A 771 9.16 16.73 66.01
C TYR A 771 9.31 17.73 67.17
N ARG A 772 8.77 17.39 68.34
CA ARG A 772 9.03 18.09 69.61
C ARG A 772 9.96 17.27 70.48
N THR A 773 11.14 17.79 70.77
CA THR A 773 12.01 17.26 71.81
C THR A 773 11.57 17.74 73.20
N THR A 774 11.84 16.94 74.24
CA THR A 774 11.35 17.15 75.60
C THR A 774 12.43 17.71 76.53
N ASP A 775 12.73 19.00 76.43
CA ASP A 775 13.29 19.78 77.54
C ASP A 775 12.83 21.26 77.47
N SER A 776 13.19 22.06 78.46
CA SER A 776 12.46 23.25 78.88
C SER A 776 13.29 24.55 78.84
N ARG A 777 12.57 25.69 78.89
CA ARG A 777 13.09 27.04 79.19
C ARG A 777 13.95 27.77 78.13
N ARG A 778 13.51 27.77 76.86
CA ARG A 778 13.30 28.99 76.02
C ARG A 778 12.79 28.59 74.63
N SER A 779 11.74 29.25 74.16
CA SER A 779 11.04 28.88 72.92
C SER A 779 10.86 30.09 71.99
N ASP A 780 11.84 30.30 71.10
CA ASP A 780 11.72 31.24 69.97
C ASP A 780 11.24 30.49 68.71
N CYS A 781 10.09 30.89 68.15
CA CYS A 781 9.57 30.31 66.91
C CYS A 781 10.08 31.09 65.69
N LYS A 782 11.14 30.59 65.04
CA LYS A 782 11.58 31.11 63.72
C LYS A 782 10.89 30.37 62.58
N PHE A 783 10.04 31.08 61.84
CA PHE A 783 9.53 30.62 60.55
C PHE A 783 10.60 30.79 59.47
N VAL A 784 10.78 29.77 58.63
CA VAL A 784 11.64 29.81 57.44
C VAL A 784 10.77 29.68 56.20
N ARG A 785 10.96 30.57 55.22
CA ARG A 785 10.33 30.46 53.90
C ARG A 785 11.10 29.43 53.05
N PRO A 786 10.43 28.59 52.25
CA PRO A 786 11.12 27.80 51.23
C PRO A 786 11.72 28.73 50.17
N ALA A 787 12.98 28.50 49.80
CA ALA A 787 13.59 29.04 48.60
C ALA A 787 13.63 27.93 47.54
N SER A 788 13.02 28.18 46.39
CA SER A 788 12.96 27.23 45.28
C SER A 788 14.15 27.41 44.33
N GLN A 789 14.93 26.36 44.10
CA GLN A 789 15.81 26.28 42.94
C GLN A 789 16.00 24.83 42.48
N ASN A 790 16.13 24.64 41.16
CA ASN A 790 16.09 23.34 40.50
C ASN A 790 17.44 22.63 40.56
N VAL A 791 17.43 21.29 40.56
CA VAL A 791 18.54 20.45 40.08
C VAL A 791 17.99 19.45 39.09
N LEU A 792 18.78 19.12 38.07
CA LEU A 792 18.40 18.29 36.91
C LEU A 792 18.67 16.80 37.12
N MET A 793 18.08 16.00 36.22
CA MET A 793 18.40 14.59 35.96
C MET A 793 19.91 14.36 35.78
N VAL A 794 20.42 13.24 36.28
CA VAL A 794 21.71 12.65 35.88
C VAL A 794 21.55 11.13 35.85
N ASP A 795 21.67 10.53 34.66
CA ASP A 795 21.79 9.08 34.50
C ASP A 795 23.19 8.59 34.87
N PRO A 796 23.33 7.36 35.42
CA PRO A 796 24.62 6.86 35.88
C PRO A 796 25.44 6.22 34.76
N ASN A 797 26.71 6.62 34.60
CA ASN A 797 27.71 5.71 34.01
C ASN A 797 29.15 5.94 34.48
N SER A 798 29.87 4.82 34.61
CA SER A 798 31.35 4.66 34.61
C SER A 798 32.25 5.60 35.46
N THR A 799 32.67 5.09 36.62
CA THR A 799 34.07 4.91 37.06
C THR A 799 35.12 6.06 36.98
N LEU A 800 35.65 6.53 38.12
CA LEU A 800 37.05 6.33 38.61
C LEU A 800 37.53 7.33 39.70
N THR A 801 38.21 6.76 40.71
CA THR A 801 39.27 7.34 41.61
C THR A 801 39.11 8.70 42.32
N VAL A 802 39.20 8.62 43.66
CA VAL A 802 39.43 9.71 44.61
C VAL A 802 40.89 10.21 44.57
N GLN A 803 41.14 11.53 44.61
CA GLN A 803 42.15 12.10 45.53
C GLN A 803 42.05 13.61 45.84
N ARG A 804 42.67 13.95 46.97
CA ARG A 804 42.71 15.23 47.71
C ARG A 804 43.17 16.47 46.92
N ALA A 805 42.65 17.64 47.31
CA ALA A 805 43.33 18.94 47.18
C ALA A 805 44.53 19.05 48.15
N PRO A 806 45.51 19.96 47.95
CA PRO A 806 45.29 21.34 48.42
C PRO A 806 46.03 22.49 47.69
N SER A 807 45.56 23.71 47.98
CA SER A 807 46.31 24.98 48.07
C SER A 807 46.82 25.72 46.80
N GLU A 808 46.67 27.05 46.87
CA GLU A 808 47.49 28.06 46.18
C GLU A 808 48.99 27.92 46.59
N LYS A 809 50.01 28.52 45.96
CA LYS A 809 50.16 29.96 45.60
C LYS A 809 51.51 30.21 44.88
N ASN A 810 51.56 31.15 43.91
CA ASN A 810 52.75 31.89 43.42
C ASN A 810 53.91 31.03 42.79
N MET A 811 54.86 31.47 41.95
CA MET A 811 55.21 32.66 41.12
C MET A 811 56.39 32.21 40.18
N LEU A 812 56.94 32.90 39.16
CA LEU A 812 56.85 34.26 38.59
C LEU A 812 57.25 34.19 37.06
N ASP A 813 57.73 35.30 36.47
CA ASP A 813 58.51 35.49 35.20
C ASP A 813 57.87 35.03 33.86
N GLU A 814 57.67 35.87 32.82
CA GLU A 814 58.65 36.59 31.95
C GLU A 814 59.52 35.65 31.08
N LEU A 815 59.77 35.89 29.78
CA LEU A 815 59.42 36.98 28.84
C LEU A 815 59.64 36.48 27.39
N ASP A 816 58.79 36.81 26.40
CA ASP A 816 59.24 37.16 25.02
C ASP A 816 58.10 37.61 24.05
N SER A 817 58.45 38.06 22.83
CA SER A 817 57.59 38.65 21.78
C SER A 817 58.33 38.69 20.41
N PRO A 818 57.79 39.22 19.27
CA PRO A 818 56.40 39.48 18.81
C PRO A 818 56.12 38.99 17.34
N VAL A 819 55.03 39.49 16.71
CA VAL A 819 54.80 39.77 15.25
C VAL A 819 53.95 38.78 14.40
N GLU A 820 52.83 39.31 13.87
CA GLU A 820 51.98 38.94 12.68
C GLU A 820 51.44 37.48 12.52
N GLN A 821 50.20 37.21 12.09
CA GLN A 821 49.34 37.86 11.07
C GLN A 821 47.83 37.97 11.46
N LYS A 822 46.99 38.48 10.54
CA LYS A 822 45.54 38.75 10.69
C LYS A 822 44.61 37.67 10.07
N PRO A 823 43.30 37.65 10.41
CA PRO A 823 42.36 36.58 10.06
C PRO A 823 41.62 36.84 8.73
N PRO A 824 40.61 36.01 8.41
CA PRO A 824 39.32 36.56 7.99
C PRO A 824 38.16 36.10 8.88
N SER A 825 37.20 37.01 9.08
CA SER A 825 35.85 36.73 9.58
C SER A 825 34.85 37.43 8.66
N ALA A 826 33.78 36.74 8.25
CA ALA A 826 32.73 37.25 7.39
C ALA A 826 31.39 36.60 7.79
N ASP A 827 30.21 37.21 7.62
CA ASP A 827 29.93 38.56 7.11
C ASP A 827 28.63 39.14 7.74
N TRP A 828 28.27 40.39 7.42
CA TRP A 828 27.07 41.05 7.93
C TRP A 828 26.30 41.83 6.83
N ARG A 829 24.95 41.84 6.83
CA ARG A 829 24.12 43.08 6.98
C ARG A 829 22.60 42.97 6.70
N PHE A 830 21.91 43.94 7.30
CA PHE A 830 20.54 44.46 7.08
C PHE A 830 20.38 45.12 5.66
N THR A 831 19.28 45.76 5.21
CA THR A 831 18.28 46.63 5.88
C THR A 831 17.01 46.89 5.02
N GLN A 832 16.11 47.77 5.49
CA GLN A 832 14.76 48.07 5.00
C GLN A 832 14.60 49.54 4.51
N ASN A 833 13.57 49.81 3.68
CA ASN A 833 12.79 51.08 3.47
C ASN A 833 12.82 51.75 2.08
N GLN A 834 11.64 51.94 1.47
CA GLN A 834 11.11 53.24 0.97
C GLN A 834 9.65 53.13 0.44
N ARG A 835 8.92 54.26 0.39
CA ARG A 835 7.55 54.46 -0.19
C ARG A 835 7.36 55.97 -0.43
N PRO A 836 6.76 56.45 -1.55
CA PRO A 836 5.31 56.78 -1.57
C PRO A 836 4.62 56.76 -2.98
N GLY A 837 3.29 56.99 -3.05
CA GLY A 837 2.60 57.49 -4.28
C GLY A 837 1.34 56.74 -4.78
N PRO A 838 0.21 57.43 -5.09
CA PRO A 838 -1.02 56.82 -5.66
C PRO A 838 -1.58 57.50 -6.95
N SER A 839 -2.73 57.00 -7.48
CA SER A 839 -3.55 57.43 -8.67
C SER A 839 -3.21 56.70 -9.99
N GLY A 840 -4.11 56.45 -10.96
CA GLY A 840 -5.59 56.59 -11.06
C GLY A 840 -6.12 56.44 -12.53
N ALA A 841 -7.44 56.20 -12.74
CA ALA A 841 -8.18 56.11 -14.04
C ALA A 841 -7.93 54.86 -14.96
N ALA A 842 -8.84 54.36 -15.83
CA ALA A 842 -10.31 54.49 -15.97
C ALA A 842 -10.95 53.45 -16.95
N ALA A 843 -12.29 53.25 -16.84
CA ALA A 843 -13.31 52.85 -17.85
C ALA A 843 -13.27 51.52 -18.69
N THR A 844 -14.09 50.53 -18.27
CA THR A 844 -15.24 49.83 -18.95
C THR A 844 -15.58 50.04 -20.46
N PRO A 845 -16.38 49.17 -21.17
CA PRO A 845 -17.32 48.11 -20.69
C PRO A 845 -17.41 46.75 -21.47
N GLU A 846 -18.24 45.80 -20.97
CA GLU A 846 -19.08 44.76 -21.69
C GLU A 846 -18.41 43.59 -22.49
N VAL A 847 -18.87 42.31 -22.54
CA VAL A 847 -20.08 41.55 -22.06
C VAL A 847 -19.68 40.12 -21.55
N ALA A 848 -20.56 39.47 -20.75
CA ALA A 848 -20.60 38.12 -20.10
C ALA A 848 -20.08 36.85 -20.87
N MET A 849 -19.98 35.62 -20.31
CA MET A 849 -20.60 34.93 -19.13
C MET A 849 -19.69 33.85 -18.47
N GLY A 850 -19.95 33.52 -17.18
CA GLY A 850 -19.56 32.26 -16.49
C GLY A 850 -18.08 32.14 -16.05
N THR A 851 -17.69 31.43 -14.98
CA THR A 851 -18.41 30.61 -13.97
C THR A 851 -17.87 30.92 -12.55
N GLY A 852 -18.58 30.50 -11.49
CA GLY A 852 -18.27 30.90 -10.09
C GLY A 852 -17.08 30.18 -9.41
N PRO A 853 -16.47 30.78 -8.36
CA PRO A 853 -15.34 30.22 -7.62
C PRO A 853 -15.74 29.39 -6.38
N TRP A 854 -14.79 28.56 -5.90
CA TRP A 854 -14.91 27.73 -4.70
C TRP A 854 -14.69 28.52 -3.39
N PRO A 855 -15.33 28.13 -2.27
CA PRO A 855 -15.00 28.65 -0.94
C PRO A 855 -13.87 27.86 -0.26
N ASN A 856 -13.07 28.55 0.58
CA ASN A 856 -12.10 27.93 1.50
C ASN A 856 -12.82 27.24 2.69
N PRO A 857 -12.17 26.26 3.37
CA PRO A 857 -12.78 25.51 4.47
C PRO A 857 -12.95 26.33 5.76
N PRO A 858 -13.99 26.05 6.58
CA PRO A 858 -14.18 26.62 7.91
C PRO A 858 -13.34 25.90 8.99
N THR A 859 -13.22 26.51 10.16
CA THR A 859 -12.41 26.05 11.31
C THR A 859 -13.20 25.21 12.33
N GLU A 860 -12.48 24.50 13.22
CA GLU A 860 -12.97 23.43 14.12
C GLU A 860 -14.01 23.82 15.21
N ALA A 861 -14.66 24.97 15.14
CA ALA A 861 -15.51 25.50 16.21
C ALA A 861 -16.99 25.01 16.18
N GLU A 862 -17.51 24.50 15.06
CA GLU A 862 -18.96 24.30 14.87
C GLU A 862 -19.42 22.84 14.71
N GLN A 863 -18.53 21.83 14.82
CA GLN A 863 -18.91 20.41 14.66
C GLN A 863 -19.32 19.68 15.95
N LEU A 864 -19.16 20.27 17.15
CA LEU A 864 -19.45 19.58 18.41
C LEU A 864 -20.92 19.66 18.90
N GLN A 865 -21.82 20.27 18.13
CA GLN A 865 -23.23 20.49 18.49
C GLN A 865 -24.22 19.51 17.79
N ALA A 866 -23.73 18.42 17.20
CA ALA A 866 -24.53 17.52 16.35
C ALA A 866 -24.66 16.05 16.85
N LEU A 867 -24.07 15.67 17.99
CA LEU A 867 -24.00 14.28 18.46
C LEU A 867 -24.75 13.99 19.79
N MET A 868 -25.65 14.88 20.22
CA MET A 868 -26.44 14.72 21.46
C MET A 868 -27.95 14.95 21.26
N ALA A 869 -28.50 14.52 20.12
CA ALA A 869 -29.92 14.72 19.77
C ALA A 869 -30.54 13.52 19.01
N ALA A 870 -30.41 12.30 19.56
CA ALA A 870 -31.01 11.08 18.99
C ALA A 870 -31.34 10.01 20.05
N ALA A 871 -32.13 10.36 21.06
CA ALA A 871 -32.70 9.41 22.02
C ALA A 871 -34.11 9.86 22.44
N ASN A 872 -35.02 8.90 22.63
CA ASN A 872 -36.48 9.04 22.73
C ASN A 872 -37.13 9.52 21.39
N GLU A 873 -38.36 9.16 21.03
CA GLU A 873 -39.42 8.47 21.79
C GLU A 873 -40.45 7.73 20.87
N VAL A 874 -41.45 7.11 21.51
CA VAL A 874 -42.74 6.59 21.00
C VAL A 874 -42.76 5.20 20.34
N SER A 875 -43.64 4.35 20.89
CA SER A 875 -44.18 3.13 20.25
C SER A 875 -45.64 3.35 19.86
N GLU A 876 -46.09 2.78 18.75
CA GLU A 876 -47.47 2.34 18.42
C GLU A 876 -47.55 2.08 16.90
N ALA A 877 -48.49 1.32 16.32
CA ALA A 877 -49.15 0.08 16.75
C ALA A 877 -49.92 -0.50 15.54
N THR A 878 -50.09 -1.83 15.46
CA THR A 878 -51.27 -2.43 14.78
C THR A 878 -51.43 -3.90 15.15
N ASN A 879 -52.63 -4.27 15.61
CA ASN A 879 -53.05 -5.65 15.83
C ASN A 879 -53.99 -6.09 14.70
N THR A 880 -53.86 -7.31 14.18
CA THR A 880 -55.00 -8.07 13.63
C THR A 880 -54.93 -9.56 13.97
N LEU A 881 -55.95 -9.96 14.74
CA LEU A 881 -56.59 -11.26 14.96
C LEU A 881 -56.33 -12.35 13.87
N GLY A 882 -56.34 -13.67 14.18
CA GLY A 882 -56.75 -14.36 15.42
C GLY A 882 -56.51 -15.89 15.38
N PRO A 883 -57.14 -16.68 16.28
CA PRO A 883 -56.71 -18.06 16.60
C PRO A 883 -57.60 -19.21 16.03
N GLY A 884 -57.06 -20.43 15.84
CA GLY A 884 -57.90 -21.64 15.67
C GLY A 884 -57.26 -22.96 15.16
N THR A 885 -57.11 -23.93 16.07
CA THR A 885 -57.50 -25.37 15.95
C THR A 885 -57.12 -26.32 14.77
N MET A 886 -56.62 -27.51 15.16
CA MET A 886 -56.89 -28.88 14.63
C MET A 886 -56.15 -29.43 13.37
N GLY A 887 -55.70 -30.71 13.44
CA GLY A 887 -55.27 -31.56 12.30
C GLY A 887 -53.85 -32.18 12.41
N LEU A 888 -53.58 -33.17 13.27
CA LEU A 888 -53.62 -34.64 13.01
C LEU A 888 -52.72 -35.20 11.87
N SER A 889 -51.61 -35.90 12.21
CA SER A 889 -51.34 -37.30 11.79
C SER A 889 -49.98 -37.87 12.26
N THR A 890 -49.96 -38.42 13.48
CA THR A 890 -49.23 -39.63 13.96
C THR A 890 -48.06 -40.27 13.17
N ARG A 891 -47.01 -40.70 13.90
CA ARG A 891 -46.74 -42.15 14.17
C ARG A 891 -45.75 -42.42 15.33
N TYR A 892 -46.20 -43.28 16.25
CA TYR A 892 -45.47 -44.12 17.23
C TYR A 892 -44.60 -43.54 18.38
N SER A 893 -44.76 -44.21 19.51
CA SER A 893 -44.15 -44.17 20.86
C SER A 893 -44.70 -45.45 21.59
N PRO A 894 -44.37 -45.81 22.86
CA PRO A 894 -43.56 -45.18 23.91
C PRO A 894 -42.39 -46.10 24.39
N GLN A 895 -41.61 -45.91 25.47
CA GLN A 895 -41.92 -45.84 26.93
C GLN A 895 -40.82 -45.06 27.72
N PHE A 896 -41.16 -44.12 28.62
CA PHE A 896 -41.25 -44.21 30.11
C PHE A 896 -39.94 -44.67 30.85
N THR A 897 -39.43 -44.07 31.95
CA THR A 897 -39.69 -42.78 32.67
C THR A 897 -38.59 -42.47 33.74
N LEU A 898 -38.36 -41.17 34.02
CA LEU A 898 -38.02 -40.49 35.29
C LEU A 898 -36.97 -41.00 36.33
N GLN A 899 -36.07 -40.06 36.71
CA GLN A 899 -35.55 -39.69 38.05
C GLN A 899 -35.23 -40.76 39.14
N HIS A 900 -34.02 -40.74 39.72
CA HIS A 900 -33.71 -39.93 40.92
C HIS A 900 -32.19 -39.89 41.28
N VAL A 901 -31.83 -39.01 42.24
CA VAL A 901 -30.49 -38.81 42.87
C VAL A 901 -30.55 -39.26 44.35
N PRO A 902 -29.49 -39.89 44.93
CA PRO A 902 -28.81 -39.29 46.11
C PRO A 902 -27.31 -39.64 46.38
N ASP A 903 -26.59 -38.65 46.93
CA ASP A 903 -25.62 -38.63 48.06
C ASP A 903 -24.44 -39.61 48.30
N TYR A 904 -23.23 -39.00 48.33
CA TYR A 904 -22.36 -38.71 49.50
C TYR A 904 -21.82 -39.78 50.51
N ARG A 905 -20.65 -39.39 51.07
CA ARG A 905 -19.90 -39.93 52.24
C ARG A 905 -19.03 -41.18 51.99
N GLN A 906 -17.70 -41.06 52.14
CA GLN A 906 -16.90 -41.00 53.38
C GLN A 906 -16.93 -42.28 54.22
N ASN A 907 -15.81 -43.00 54.26
CA ASN A 907 -15.07 -43.19 55.51
C ASN A 907 -13.59 -43.54 55.25
N VAL A 908 -12.74 -43.25 56.23
CA VAL A 908 -11.28 -43.41 56.19
C VAL A 908 -10.87 -44.54 57.13
N TYR A 909 -9.86 -45.34 56.77
CA TYR A 909 -9.05 -46.07 57.76
C TYR A 909 -7.59 -46.26 57.31
N ILE A 910 -6.69 -46.29 58.29
CA ILE A 910 -5.22 -46.12 58.28
C ILE A 910 -4.67 -46.91 59.52
N PRO A 911 -3.37 -47.30 59.73
CA PRO A 911 -2.16 -47.44 58.88
C PRO A 911 -1.48 -48.85 58.92
N GLY A 912 -0.34 -49.00 58.21
CA GLY A 912 0.84 -49.75 58.70
C GLY A 912 0.99 -51.24 58.29
N SER A 913 2.18 -51.86 58.30
CA SER A 913 3.56 -51.35 58.52
C SER A 913 4.64 -52.28 57.90
N THR A 914 5.81 -51.69 57.64
CA THR A 914 7.15 -52.25 57.30
C THR A 914 7.53 -53.71 57.67
N ALA A 915 8.23 -54.42 56.76
CA ALA A 915 9.34 -55.37 57.04
C ALA A 915 10.12 -55.76 55.74
N THR A 916 11.27 -56.47 55.84
CA THR A 916 12.28 -56.61 54.76
C THR A 916 12.86 -58.03 54.56
N LEU A 917 13.54 -58.20 53.40
CA LEU A 917 14.67 -59.10 53.07
C LEU A 917 14.47 -60.59 52.70
N THR A 918 14.65 -60.87 51.39
CA THR A 918 15.20 -62.08 50.72
C THR A 918 15.37 -61.75 49.22
N SER A 919 16.24 -62.34 48.38
CA SER A 919 17.40 -63.24 48.57
C SER A 919 18.38 -63.20 47.36
N ASN A 920 19.50 -63.92 47.46
CA ASN A 920 20.46 -64.30 46.40
C ASN A 920 19.82 -65.18 45.26
N GLN A 921 20.42 -65.43 44.06
CA GLN A 921 21.81 -65.27 43.57
C GLN A 921 21.98 -65.28 42.01
N GLN A 922 23.22 -65.00 41.52
CA GLN A 922 23.89 -65.45 40.26
C GLN A 922 23.63 -64.78 38.87
N GLN A 923 24.53 -63.84 38.53
CA GLN A 923 25.48 -63.75 37.37
C GLN A 923 25.56 -64.86 36.27
N PRO A 924 26.27 -64.69 35.11
CA PRO A 924 27.24 -63.61 34.72
C PRO A 924 27.12 -63.03 33.27
N GLN A 925 28.09 -62.17 32.90
CA GLN A 925 28.49 -61.76 31.53
C GLN A 925 29.48 -62.83 30.93
N GLN A 926 30.20 -62.76 29.78
CA GLN A 926 30.73 -61.67 28.95
C GLN A 926 31.38 -62.22 27.61
N ALA A 927 31.65 -61.36 26.62
CA ALA A 927 32.78 -61.39 25.62
C ALA A 927 32.88 -62.35 24.38
N LEU A 928 32.78 -61.73 23.17
CA LEU A 928 33.77 -61.72 22.02
C LEU A 928 33.85 -62.89 20.95
N PRO A 929 34.51 -62.69 19.76
CA PRO A 929 34.17 -63.28 18.42
C PRO A 929 35.21 -64.35 17.89
N PRO A 930 35.44 -64.69 16.58
CA PRO A 930 34.99 -64.26 15.21
C PRO A 930 34.59 -65.47 14.27
N PRO A 931 34.77 -65.58 12.91
CA PRO A 931 35.20 -64.68 11.80
C PRO A 931 34.49 -64.79 10.39
N GLN A 932 34.99 -63.99 9.41
CA GLN A 932 35.15 -64.22 7.93
C GLN A 932 33.99 -64.45 6.92
N ALA A 933 33.61 -63.35 6.24
CA ALA A 933 33.62 -63.07 4.77
C ALA A 933 33.31 -64.12 3.65
N ALA A 934 32.46 -63.71 2.65
CA ALA A 934 32.70 -63.91 1.20
C ALA A 934 31.76 -63.12 0.23
N ILE A 935 32.36 -62.23 -0.58
CA ILE A 935 32.16 -61.92 -2.03
C ILE A 935 30.79 -62.15 -2.74
N ALA A 936 30.25 -61.09 -3.37
CA ALA A 936 29.62 -61.10 -4.70
C ALA A 936 29.60 -59.66 -5.31
N ALA A 937 29.44 -59.50 -6.63
CA ALA A 937 29.50 -58.21 -7.33
C ALA A 937 28.37 -58.01 -8.36
N ALA A 938 27.98 -56.76 -8.67
CA ALA A 938 27.63 -56.29 -10.02
C ALA A 938 27.29 -54.78 -10.13
N ALA A 939 27.93 -54.12 -11.10
CA ALA A 939 27.41 -53.14 -12.08
C ALA A 939 26.69 -51.81 -11.70
N ALA A 940 26.93 -50.83 -12.59
CA ALA A 940 26.09 -49.68 -13.00
C ALA A 940 25.87 -48.48 -12.03
N GLN A 941 26.51 -47.35 -12.36
CA GLN A 941 25.87 -46.02 -12.24
C GLN A 941 24.94 -45.77 -13.45
N PRO A 942 24.00 -44.80 -13.37
CA PRO A 942 24.32 -43.47 -13.92
C PRO A 942 23.85 -42.28 -13.06
N GLU A 943 24.59 -41.17 -13.10
CA GLU A 943 24.28 -39.87 -12.48
C GLU A 943 25.12 -38.74 -13.15
N PRO A 944 24.89 -37.43 -12.89
CA PRO A 944 23.70 -36.76 -12.37
C PRO A 944 22.95 -35.96 -13.47
N PRO A 945 23.19 -34.68 -13.86
CA PRO A 945 23.87 -33.52 -13.25
C PRO A 945 23.00 -32.23 -13.07
N LYS A 946 23.01 -31.62 -11.88
CA LYS A 946 22.79 -30.18 -11.63
C LYS A 946 23.61 -29.77 -10.38
N ALA A 947 24.06 -28.53 -10.20
CA ALA A 947 23.81 -27.30 -10.96
C ALA A 947 25.12 -26.66 -11.48
N ALA A 948 25.00 -25.62 -12.31
CA ALA A 948 26.12 -24.86 -12.86
C ALA A 948 26.12 -23.41 -12.34
N GLN A 949 27.30 -22.83 -12.13
CA GLN A 949 27.48 -21.38 -12.00
C GLN A 949 28.24 -20.83 -13.21
N THR A 950 27.53 -20.01 -13.98
CA THR A 950 27.93 -18.81 -14.75
C THR A 950 29.24 -18.72 -15.58
N PRO A 951 29.25 -18.01 -16.74
CA PRO A 951 30.30 -18.16 -17.75
C PRO A 951 31.22 -16.93 -17.95
N ALA A 952 32.38 -17.14 -18.60
CA ALA A 952 33.20 -16.07 -19.17
C ALA A 952 33.89 -16.46 -20.51
N SER A 953 33.18 -16.22 -21.62
CA SER A 953 33.68 -15.77 -22.94
C SER A 953 35.05 -16.25 -23.48
N LYS A 954 35.04 -17.07 -24.55
CA LYS A 954 35.31 -16.59 -25.94
C LYS A 954 35.19 -17.68 -27.02
N LYS A 955 34.66 -17.30 -28.20
CA LYS A 955 34.63 -18.13 -29.43
C LYS A 955 35.94 -18.00 -30.21
N LYS A 956 36.52 -19.13 -30.64
CA LYS A 956 36.78 -19.41 -32.08
C LYS A 956 37.30 -20.83 -32.29
N SER A 957 36.71 -21.52 -33.26
CA SER A 957 37.06 -22.87 -33.65
C SER A 957 37.59 -22.91 -35.10
N THR A 958 38.79 -23.46 -35.28
CA THR A 958 39.21 -24.19 -36.51
C THR A 958 39.28 -23.38 -37.84
N LYS A 959 39.91 -23.85 -38.94
CA LYS A 959 40.43 -25.19 -39.28
C LYS A 959 41.55 -25.12 -40.35
N LYS A 960 42.27 -26.23 -40.46
CA LYS A 960 42.92 -26.81 -41.67
C LYS A 960 44.28 -26.29 -42.19
N ASP A 961 45.16 -27.29 -42.28
CA ASP A 961 46.07 -27.67 -43.38
C ASP A 961 47.35 -26.89 -43.69
N LYS A 962 48.42 -27.69 -43.82
CA LYS A 962 49.76 -27.31 -44.29
C LYS A 962 49.79 -27.23 -45.82
N LYS A 963 50.40 -26.18 -46.35
CA LYS A 963 51.47 -26.34 -47.35
C LYS A 963 52.46 -25.19 -47.27
#